data_AF-A0A4Q9MFP7-F1
#
_entry.id   AF-A0A4Q9MFP7-F1
#
_cell.length_a   1.000
_cell.length_b   1.000
_cell.length_c   1.000
_cell.angle_alpha   90.00
_cell.angle_beta   90.00
_cell.angle_gamma   90.00
#
_symmetry.space_group_name_H-M   'P 1'
#
loop_
_entity.id
_entity.type
_entity.pdbx_description
1 polymer ?
#
loop_
_entity_poly.entity_id
_entity_poly.type
_entity_poly.pdbx_seq_one_letter_code
_entity_poly.pdbx_strand_id
1 'polypeptide(L)'
;MRLLDTHTGQFVEKDPTNEDTVFAILSHTWDPTGEQSFKQLRKIQKRYATTAQPPPHNPPGPQPPPWPVPQPVPPAMPLPGERTPLLARTDRMSQMERGLAGDDDGTAPITRTSGSLHLFRRMRQLLTLALVLVPRLLTWTTGPQLRPSAPSPTPTELPDLPVPPKSIWDNPELSPKIREACRVAREAGYDYLWIDSCCIDKTSSSELSESINSMYQWYGRSVECYTYLADVPPGEDPRSPKSKFRSSRWFERGWTLQELVSPSEVKFLLNDWNIIGTKHVLVDPVSEITGIPDEALLHEKSLDEFSIAQRLSWAAKRETTRMEDRAYSLLGIFDINMPTLCGEGERAFWRLQEEILRRVPDQSIFAWEDFYMDVEEGHDLAQCPSLQDATELDCVEDEEHHRRSRLSSDLEPLWKGGKIRVVPHVNFIEMLPFPHFAPTQYTFTTHGIQTQFPVIPIAQCLPWPKVEYDPDGAAQWYLAILACEHEDLPGALLGRIVYIPASKAGVEHLHCGYMRIEPSPTLHGGKYWPELFPLWPATIERCREHIALKTVYISHPERASTHAAVTPRWQPHKTINLLLRSKTGDALRAQGYTAELRRPDEDHPSTHWLTLSGDDHTITVEYRHTLEYHGRKLKVEADVKMSRPALDEAGGIVGDPSSVSWTDSGYLIWDRSLDTKEVAFTLATKKLTVKLGMYWAAPSHYFLRVDIVNGTIPVESSTSLELAHGTEAEGTGAGGEGDEQDIGAEVGASEGGVLQPDDGALLPMQHSDGTISSRSLEVREGEERGADTEPDEEVDGERGGRCIGLTDRITEDLMNECDRSFPWDLNLNCMFVFRQLLSTRKLASHV
;
A
#
# COMPACT_ATOMS: atom_id res chain seq x y z
N MET A 1 -13.79 -28.14 11.63
CA MET A 1 -14.29 -27.54 10.36
C MET A 1 -15.72 -28.01 10.15
N ARG A 2 -16.64 -27.08 9.86
CA ARG A 2 -18.04 -27.39 9.65
C ARG A 2 -18.33 -27.66 8.17
N LEU A 3 -19.01 -28.76 7.86
CA LEU A 3 -19.42 -29.15 6.51
C LEU A 3 -20.94 -29.29 6.44
N LEU A 4 -21.51 -29.21 5.24
CA LEU A 4 -22.87 -29.68 4.95
C LEU A 4 -22.83 -31.15 4.51
N ASP A 5 -23.61 -31.99 5.19
CA ASP A 5 -23.98 -33.32 4.72
C ASP A 5 -24.88 -33.19 3.49
N THR A 6 -24.44 -33.69 2.34
CA THR A 6 -25.11 -33.44 1.05
C THR A 6 -26.40 -34.23 0.91
N HIS A 7 -26.65 -35.28 1.70
CA HIS A 7 -27.90 -36.05 1.66
C HIS A 7 -28.99 -35.43 2.54
N THR A 8 -28.63 -35.06 3.77
CA THR A 8 -29.55 -34.58 4.81
C THR A 8 -29.63 -33.06 4.92
N GLY A 9 -28.65 -32.35 4.36
CA GLY A 9 -28.48 -30.89 4.44
C GLY A 9 -28.18 -30.37 5.85
N GLN A 10 -27.78 -31.25 6.77
CA GLN A 10 -27.40 -30.89 8.14
C GLN A 10 -25.93 -30.47 8.20
N PHE A 11 -25.60 -29.59 9.16
CA PHE A 11 -24.19 -29.31 9.45
C PHE A 11 -23.57 -30.43 10.29
N VAL A 12 -22.40 -30.89 9.87
CA VAL A 12 -21.53 -31.82 10.61
C VAL A 12 -20.19 -31.15 10.90
N GLU A 13 -19.59 -31.44 12.06
CA GLU A 13 -18.23 -31.04 12.35
C GLU A 13 -17.29 -32.19 12.00
N LYS A 14 -16.24 -31.88 11.24
CA LYS A 14 -15.17 -32.82 10.86
C LYS A 14 -13.80 -32.18 11.12
N ASP A 15 -12.82 -33.03 11.35
CA ASP A 15 -11.41 -32.65 11.33
C ASP A 15 -10.90 -32.80 9.89
N PRO A 16 -10.52 -31.71 9.19
CA PRO A 16 -9.99 -31.78 7.83
C PRO A 16 -8.57 -32.37 7.79
N THR A 17 -7.91 -32.52 8.94
CA THR A 17 -6.59 -33.17 9.01
C THR A 17 -6.67 -34.69 8.94
N ASN A 18 -7.82 -35.28 9.27
CA ASN A 18 -8.08 -36.71 9.18
C ASN A 18 -8.25 -37.17 7.72
N GLU A 19 -7.51 -38.21 7.32
CA GLU A 19 -7.53 -38.82 5.99
C GLU A 19 -8.92 -39.41 5.62
N ASP A 20 -9.73 -39.81 6.60
CA ASP A 20 -11.12 -40.27 6.38
C ASP A 20 -12.10 -39.14 6.03
N THR A 21 -11.71 -37.86 6.18
CA THR A 21 -12.56 -36.71 5.89
C THR A 21 -12.53 -36.39 4.40
N VAL A 22 -13.35 -37.11 3.62
CA VAL A 22 -13.56 -36.85 2.18
C VAL A 22 -14.65 -35.79 1.97
N PHE A 23 -14.31 -34.67 1.32
CA PHE A 23 -15.24 -33.57 1.06
C PHE A 23 -14.89 -32.77 -0.20
N ALA A 24 -15.88 -32.09 -0.75
CA ALA A 24 -15.73 -31.07 -1.79
C ALA A 24 -15.90 -29.65 -1.22
N ILE A 25 -15.46 -28.64 -1.96
CA ILE A 25 -15.72 -27.22 -1.68
C ILE A 25 -16.48 -26.58 -2.86
N LEU A 26 -17.37 -25.63 -2.56
CA LEU A 26 -17.85 -24.64 -3.53
C LEU A 26 -17.07 -23.33 -3.41
N SER A 27 -16.28 -22.99 -4.43
CA SER A 27 -15.77 -21.65 -4.68
C SER A 27 -16.78 -20.86 -5.52
N HIS A 28 -17.10 -19.62 -5.14
CA HIS A 28 -18.12 -18.85 -5.86
C HIS A 28 -18.00 -17.33 -5.68
N THR A 29 -18.67 -16.58 -6.55
CA THR A 29 -19.00 -15.17 -6.29
C THR A 29 -20.28 -15.07 -5.47
N TRP A 30 -20.31 -14.13 -4.52
CA TRP A 30 -21.53 -13.84 -3.76
C TRP A 30 -22.56 -13.14 -4.65
N ASP A 31 -23.84 -13.46 -4.45
CA ASP A 31 -24.95 -12.77 -5.10
C ASP A 31 -25.04 -11.30 -4.63
N PRO A 32 -25.29 -10.31 -5.51
CA PRO A 32 -25.50 -8.92 -5.11
C PRO A 32 -26.65 -8.69 -4.11
N THR A 33 -27.60 -9.63 -4.03
CA THR A 33 -28.71 -9.61 -3.07
C THR A 33 -28.37 -10.26 -1.71
N GLY A 34 -27.16 -10.82 -1.57
CA GLY A 34 -26.66 -11.48 -0.37
C GLY A 34 -26.69 -13.01 -0.46
N GLU A 35 -25.90 -13.65 0.40
CA GLU A 35 -25.84 -15.12 0.51
C GLU A 35 -26.58 -15.64 1.74
N GLN A 36 -27.04 -16.90 1.66
CA GLN A 36 -27.70 -17.55 2.78
C GLN A 36 -26.69 -17.91 3.88
N SER A 37 -26.77 -17.23 5.03
CA SER A 37 -25.79 -17.35 6.12
C SER A 37 -25.98 -18.60 6.98
N PHE A 38 -24.96 -18.95 7.78
CA PHE A 38 -25.02 -20.03 8.77
C PHE A 38 -26.29 -19.98 9.63
N LYS A 39 -26.61 -18.81 10.21
CA LYS A 39 -27.79 -18.63 11.08
C LYS A 39 -29.11 -18.83 10.33
N GLN A 40 -29.18 -18.41 9.07
CA GLN A 40 -30.36 -18.61 8.23
C GLN A 40 -30.53 -20.10 7.86
N LEU A 41 -29.46 -20.78 7.44
CA LEU A 41 -29.54 -22.21 7.12
C LEU A 41 -29.83 -23.07 8.36
N ARG A 42 -29.25 -22.74 9.53
CA ARG A 42 -29.61 -23.33 10.84
C ARG A 42 -31.11 -23.19 11.15
N LYS A 43 -31.75 -22.07 10.79
CA LYS A 43 -33.20 -21.86 11.00
C LYS A 43 -34.05 -22.76 10.10
N ILE A 44 -33.57 -23.10 8.91
CA ILE A 44 -34.22 -24.06 8.01
C ILE A 44 -34.01 -25.49 8.55
N GLN A 45 -32.77 -25.89 8.80
CA GLN A 45 -32.38 -27.22 9.33
C GLN A 45 -33.18 -27.65 10.56
N LYS A 46 -33.47 -26.71 11.49
CA LYS A 46 -34.31 -26.97 12.68
C LYS A 46 -35.70 -27.56 12.38
N ARG A 47 -36.26 -27.33 11.18
CA ARG A 47 -37.55 -27.92 10.74
C ARG A 47 -37.42 -29.38 10.30
N TYR A 48 -36.20 -29.85 10.06
CA TYR A 48 -35.85 -31.17 9.52
C TYR A 48 -35.11 -32.06 10.53
N ALA A 49 -34.70 -31.51 11.67
CA ALA A 49 -33.98 -32.22 12.72
C ALA A 49 -34.81 -33.31 13.43
N THR A 50 -36.12 -33.40 13.15
CA THR A 50 -37.09 -34.22 13.90
C THR A 50 -37.46 -35.55 13.23
N THR A 51 -36.60 -36.09 12.35
CA THR A 51 -36.85 -37.39 11.67
C THR A 51 -35.76 -38.44 11.93
N ALA A 52 -35.05 -38.32 13.06
CA ALA A 52 -34.17 -39.36 13.59
C ALA A 52 -34.75 -39.91 14.90
N GLN A 53 -35.60 -40.94 14.83
CA GLN A 53 -35.74 -41.84 15.99
C GLN A 53 -34.45 -42.66 16.11
N PRO A 54 -33.83 -42.75 17.30
CA PRO A 54 -32.77 -43.72 17.51
C PRO A 54 -33.35 -45.13 17.39
N PRO A 55 -32.62 -46.11 16.82
CA PRO A 55 -33.05 -47.50 16.85
C PRO A 55 -33.19 -47.95 18.31
N PRO A 56 -34.15 -48.86 18.63
CA PRO A 56 -34.41 -49.26 20.01
C PRO A 56 -33.15 -49.87 20.66
N HIS A 57 -32.74 -49.30 21.79
CA HIS A 57 -31.59 -49.77 22.55
C HIS A 57 -31.79 -51.23 22.99
N ASN A 58 -30.86 -52.11 22.60
CA ASN A 58 -30.58 -53.31 23.38
C ASN A 58 -29.99 -52.90 24.74
N PRO A 59 -30.30 -53.62 25.84
CA PRO A 59 -29.78 -53.29 27.16
C PRO A 59 -28.25 -53.42 27.20
N PRO A 60 -27.56 -52.58 28.00
CA PRO A 60 -26.10 -52.53 28.00
C PRO A 60 -25.48 -53.81 28.56
N GLY A 61 -24.51 -54.37 27.81
CA GLY A 61 -23.57 -55.35 28.34
C GLY A 61 -22.62 -54.73 29.38
N PRO A 62 -21.89 -55.54 30.16
CA PRO A 62 -21.03 -55.05 31.24
C PRO A 62 -19.91 -54.15 30.71
N GLN A 63 -19.64 -53.05 31.43
CA GLN A 63 -18.61 -52.08 31.06
C GLN A 63 -17.19 -52.65 31.15
N PRO A 64 -16.28 -52.27 30.23
CA PRO A 64 -14.85 -52.55 30.36
C PRO A 64 -14.21 -51.68 31.47
N PRO A 65 -13.09 -52.11 32.07
CA PRO A 65 -12.42 -51.35 33.13
C PRO A 65 -11.74 -50.07 32.59
N PRO A 66 -11.51 -49.06 33.45
CA PRO A 66 -10.87 -47.81 33.06
C PRO A 66 -9.39 -48.00 32.67
N TRP A 67 -8.94 -47.23 31.69
CA TRP A 67 -7.56 -47.24 31.18
C TRP A 67 -6.56 -46.67 32.21
N PRO A 68 -5.32 -47.22 32.30
CA PRO A 68 -4.31 -46.74 33.23
C PRO A 68 -3.68 -45.41 32.80
N VAL A 69 -3.33 -44.59 33.79
CA VAL A 69 -2.64 -43.30 33.62
C VAL A 69 -1.21 -43.50 33.07
N PRO A 70 -0.74 -42.67 32.11
CA PRO A 70 0.63 -42.80 31.58
C PRO A 70 1.71 -42.54 32.64
N GLN A 71 2.74 -43.39 32.66
CA GLN A 71 3.99 -43.18 33.41
C GLN A 71 5.05 -42.53 32.50
N PRO A 72 5.95 -41.69 33.02
CA PRO A 72 6.98 -41.02 32.22
C PRO A 72 8.08 -41.99 31.74
N VAL A 73 8.50 -41.85 30.49
CA VAL A 73 9.54 -42.68 29.85
C VAL A 73 10.92 -41.99 29.96
N PRO A 74 11.99 -42.68 30.40
CA PRO A 74 13.34 -42.12 30.44
C PRO A 74 14.02 -42.08 29.05
N PRO A 75 15.01 -41.20 28.83
CA PRO A 75 15.59 -40.97 27.50
C PRO A 75 16.55 -42.09 27.07
N ALA A 76 16.49 -42.46 25.79
CA ALA A 76 17.44 -43.36 25.14
C ALA A 76 18.45 -42.56 24.28
N MET A 77 19.75 -42.88 24.41
CA MET A 77 20.81 -42.31 23.58
C MET A 77 20.94 -43.02 22.21
N PRO A 78 21.52 -42.35 21.19
CA PRO A 78 21.57 -42.87 19.81
C PRO A 78 22.82 -43.71 19.52
N LEU A 79 22.82 -44.34 18.32
CA LEU A 79 23.93 -44.76 17.42
C LEU A 79 23.61 -46.14 16.78
N PRO A 80 24.22 -46.51 15.63
CA PRO A 80 24.60 -45.74 14.45
C PRO A 80 23.95 -46.30 13.16
N GLY A 81 24.06 -45.60 12.03
CA GLY A 81 23.43 -45.99 10.76
C GLY A 81 24.33 -46.79 9.81
N GLU A 82 23.80 -47.12 8.63
CA GLU A 82 24.60 -47.60 7.49
C GLU A 82 23.99 -47.13 6.15
N ARG A 83 24.86 -46.91 5.15
CA ARG A 83 24.51 -46.47 3.79
C ARG A 83 24.68 -47.65 2.82
N THR A 84 23.78 -47.84 1.86
CA THR A 84 24.11 -47.88 0.41
C THR A 84 22.85 -48.05 -0.48
N PRO A 85 22.87 -47.58 -1.73
CA PRO A 85 21.74 -47.66 -2.66
C PRO A 85 21.85 -48.87 -3.61
N LEU A 86 20.75 -49.21 -4.30
CA LEU A 86 20.78 -50.13 -5.45
C LEU A 86 20.20 -49.48 -6.72
N LEU A 87 20.90 -49.73 -7.83
CA LEU A 87 20.60 -49.18 -9.15
C LEU A 87 19.44 -49.89 -9.85
N ALA A 88 18.79 -49.09 -10.70
CA ALA A 88 18.18 -49.40 -12.00
C ALA A 88 18.17 -50.85 -12.51
N ARG A 89 17.04 -51.22 -13.13
CA ARG A 89 17.03 -52.23 -14.20
C ARG A 89 16.23 -51.76 -15.40
N THR A 90 16.81 -52.02 -16.56
CA THR A 90 16.45 -51.52 -17.89
C THR A 90 15.41 -52.38 -18.61
N ASP A 91 14.43 -51.72 -19.23
CA ASP A 91 14.20 -51.68 -20.69
C ASP A 91 13.79 -52.96 -21.48
N ARG A 92 13.09 -52.70 -22.60
CA ARG A 92 12.64 -53.58 -23.71
C ARG A 92 11.44 -54.50 -23.50
N MET A 93 10.38 -54.24 -24.27
CA MET A 93 10.10 -55.04 -25.48
C MET A 93 9.32 -54.26 -26.55
N SER A 94 9.39 -54.74 -27.79
CA SER A 94 9.15 -53.99 -29.03
C SER A 94 8.11 -54.64 -29.96
N GLN A 95 7.45 -53.80 -30.78
CA GLN A 95 6.97 -54.05 -32.16
C GLN A 95 6.16 -55.32 -32.51
N MET A 96 4.94 -55.12 -33.03
CA MET A 96 4.41 -55.75 -34.27
C MET A 96 3.15 -54.98 -34.71
N GLU A 97 3.17 -54.09 -35.71
CA GLU A 97 3.11 -54.28 -37.18
C GLU A 97 1.72 -54.53 -37.80
N ARG A 98 1.39 -53.69 -38.82
CA ARG A 98 0.55 -53.94 -40.02
C ARG A 98 -0.93 -54.33 -39.82
N GLY A 99 -1.92 -53.86 -40.59
CA GLY A 99 -1.93 -53.08 -41.84
C GLY A 99 -2.89 -53.73 -42.88
N LEU A 100 -3.40 -52.94 -43.85
CA LEU A 100 -4.39 -53.29 -44.92
C LEU A 100 -5.88 -53.22 -44.50
N ALA A 101 -6.87 -52.96 -45.38
CA ALA A 101 -6.95 -52.20 -46.65
C ALA A 101 -8.44 -52.19 -47.14
N GLY A 102 -8.80 -51.29 -48.07
CA GLY A 102 -10.08 -51.24 -48.81
C GLY A 102 -10.95 -50.05 -48.39
N ASP A 103 -11.27 -49.02 -49.18
CA ASP A 103 -11.46 -48.75 -50.63
C ASP A 103 -12.95 -48.53 -51.01
N ASP A 104 -13.13 -47.63 -51.98
CA ASP A 104 -14.33 -47.22 -52.73
C ASP A 104 -15.50 -46.55 -51.96
N ASP A 105 -16.34 -45.70 -52.58
CA ASP A 105 -16.24 -44.68 -53.65
C ASP A 105 -17.63 -43.97 -53.67
N GLY A 106 -17.83 -42.80 -54.31
CA GLY A 106 -19.21 -42.31 -54.56
C GLY A 106 -19.49 -40.80 -54.61
N THR A 107 -18.98 -40.15 -55.64
CA THR A 107 -19.40 -38.88 -56.30
C THR A 107 -20.87 -38.37 -56.13
N ALA A 108 -21.03 -37.03 -56.12
CA ALA A 108 -22.28 -36.21 -56.02
C ALA A 108 -23.07 -36.08 -57.38
N PRO A 109 -23.93 -35.06 -57.73
CA PRO A 109 -24.49 -33.85 -57.03
C PRO A 109 -26.00 -33.51 -57.37
N ILE A 110 -26.41 -32.21 -57.43
CA ILE A 110 -27.66 -31.58 -58.00
C ILE A 110 -28.92 -31.61 -57.07
N THR A 111 -29.80 -30.60 -56.86
CA THR A 111 -29.96 -29.11 -57.10
C THR A 111 -31.00 -28.54 -56.10
N ARG A 112 -30.99 -27.30 -55.56
CA ARG A 112 -31.14 -25.90 -56.07
C ARG A 112 -32.59 -25.36 -56.31
N THR A 113 -33.13 -24.61 -55.35
CA THR A 113 -34.12 -23.49 -55.47
C THR A 113 -33.97 -22.62 -54.18
N SER A 114 -33.95 -21.28 -54.09
CA SER A 114 -34.32 -20.08 -54.89
C SER A 114 -35.53 -19.32 -54.31
N GLY A 115 -35.32 -18.05 -53.91
CA GLY A 115 -36.28 -17.12 -53.29
C GLY A 115 -35.69 -16.47 -52.02
N SER A 116 -35.09 -15.28 -51.99
CA SER A 116 -35.46 -13.96 -52.56
C SER A 116 -36.78 -13.45 -51.93
N LEU A 117 -36.90 -12.26 -51.30
CA LEU A 117 -36.27 -10.95 -51.53
C LEU A 117 -36.07 -10.11 -50.23
N HIS A 118 -35.20 -9.09 -50.32
CA HIS A 118 -35.30 -7.68 -49.85
C HIS A 118 -36.40 -7.17 -48.87
N LEU A 119 -36.28 -5.99 -48.20
CA LEU A 119 -35.22 -5.05 -47.78
C LEU A 119 -35.93 -3.84 -47.11
N PHE A 120 -35.22 -3.05 -46.27
CA PHE A 120 -35.66 -1.78 -45.62
C PHE A 120 -36.86 -1.83 -44.62
N ARG A 121 -37.13 -0.84 -43.75
CA ARG A 121 -36.40 0.16 -42.91
C ARG A 121 -37.45 1.20 -42.47
N ARG A 122 -37.62 1.40 -41.15
CA ARG A 122 -38.01 2.66 -40.45
C ARG A 122 -39.40 3.34 -40.64
N MET A 123 -39.87 3.88 -39.50
CA MET A 123 -40.80 5.01 -39.29
C MET A 123 -42.30 4.72 -39.61
N ARG A 124 -43.31 5.30 -38.92
CA ARG A 124 -43.38 6.45 -37.96
C ARG A 124 -44.73 6.41 -37.18
N GLN A 125 -44.78 6.88 -35.91
CA GLN A 125 -45.79 7.80 -35.27
C GLN A 125 -47.34 7.55 -35.42
N LEU A 126 -48.30 7.95 -34.56
CA LEU A 126 -48.40 8.77 -33.32
C LEU A 126 -49.83 8.62 -32.67
N LEU A 127 -50.14 9.42 -31.63
CA LEU A 127 -51.46 9.70 -30.95
C LEU A 127 -52.04 8.63 -29.98
N THR A 128 -52.69 8.88 -28.81
CA THR A 128 -52.86 10.00 -27.81
C THR A 128 -53.80 9.51 -26.66
N LEU A 129 -54.05 10.14 -25.48
CA LEU A 129 -53.31 11.03 -24.53
C LEU A 129 -54.25 11.44 -23.35
N ALA A 130 -53.89 11.15 -22.08
CA ALA A 130 -54.35 11.76 -20.79
C ALA A 130 -53.88 10.88 -19.59
N LEU A 131 -53.19 11.31 -18.51
CA LEU A 131 -53.41 12.38 -17.48
C LEU A 131 -54.51 11.99 -16.45
N VAL A 132 -54.41 12.08 -15.11
CA VAL A 132 -53.51 12.74 -14.09
C VAL A 132 -53.47 11.82 -12.82
N LEU A 133 -52.33 11.43 -12.22
CA LEU A 133 -51.56 12.01 -11.09
C LEU A 133 -52.28 12.31 -9.74
N VAL A 134 -51.61 11.96 -8.62
CA VAL A 134 -52.04 12.00 -7.20
C VAL A 134 -51.50 13.25 -6.47
N PRO A 135 -52.11 13.75 -5.36
CA PRO A 135 -51.32 13.89 -4.12
C PRO A 135 -52.05 13.78 -2.74
N ARG A 136 -51.42 13.04 -1.81
CA ARG A 136 -51.09 13.30 -0.37
C ARG A 136 -52.08 13.90 0.68
N LEU A 137 -52.11 13.25 1.88
CA LEU A 137 -51.87 13.73 3.29
C LEU A 137 -52.21 15.20 3.69
N LEU A 138 -52.65 15.61 4.89
CA LEU A 138 -52.74 15.14 6.32
C LEU A 138 -54.02 15.79 6.96
N THR A 139 -54.57 15.47 8.16
CA THR A 139 -54.10 15.78 9.55
C THR A 139 -55.01 15.13 10.63
N TRP A 140 -54.62 15.30 11.92
CA TRP A 140 -55.22 14.78 13.19
C TRP A 140 -56.69 15.26 13.48
N THR A 141 -57.48 14.81 14.50
CA THR A 141 -57.20 14.59 15.95
C THR A 141 -58.20 13.66 16.72
N THR A 142 -57.80 13.26 17.94
CA THR A 142 -58.62 12.91 19.15
C THR A 142 -59.60 11.71 19.15
N GLY A 143 -59.41 10.77 20.11
CA GLY A 143 -60.47 9.91 20.68
C GLY A 143 -61.00 10.49 22.01
N PRO A 144 -61.50 9.71 22.99
CA PRO A 144 -61.91 8.28 22.99
C PRO A 144 -63.40 8.09 23.43
N GLN A 145 -63.94 6.86 23.42
CA GLN A 145 -64.96 6.38 24.39
C GLN A 145 -65.17 4.84 24.29
N LEU A 146 -65.48 4.20 25.43
CA LEU A 146 -65.74 2.76 25.54
C LEU A 146 -67.23 2.43 25.33
N ARG A 147 -67.55 1.20 24.88
CA ARG A 147 -68.60 0.33 25.47
C ARG A 147 -68.52 -1.11 24.88
N PRO A 148 -69.12 -2.14 25.52
CA PRO A 148 -68.50 -3.47 25.55
C PRO A 148 -69.26 -4.63 24.85
N SER A 149 -68.48 -5.68 24.56
CA SER A 149 -68.82 -7.12 24.62
C SER A 149 -70.10 -7.67 23.95
N ALA A 150 -69.92 -8.39 22.83
CA ALA A 150 -70.63 -9.61 22.44
C ALA A 150 -69.97 -10.23 21.19
N PRO A 151 -70.22 -11.52 20.87
CA PRO A 151 -69.96 -12.72 21.66
C PRO A 151 -68.72 -13.48 21.12
N SER A 152 -68.36 -14.61 21.76
CA SER A 152 -67.23 -15.46 21.36
C SER A 152 -67.38 -16.01 19.92
N PRO A 153 -66.38 -15.87 19.03
CA PRO A 153 -66.39 -16.53 17.74
C PRO A 153 -66.13 -18.04 17.88
N THR A 154 -66.81 -18.80 17.02
CA THR A 154 -66.56 -20.21 16.69
C THR A 154 -65.05 -20.49 16.57
N PRO A 155 -64.53 -21.68 16.96
CA PRO A 155 -63.12 -22.01 16.74
C PRO A 155 -62.76 -21.83 15.27
N THR A 156 -61.99 -20.79 14.99
CA THR A 156 -61.35 -20.56 13.70
C THR A 156 -60.42 -21.73 13.47
N GLU A 157 -60.58 -22.44 12.35
CA GLU A 157 -59.56 -23.37 11.88
C GLU A 157 -58.24 -22.59 11.82
N LEU A 158 -57.26 -23.04 12.61
CA LEU A 158 -55.89 -22.56 12.47
C LEU A 158 -55.52 -22.76 11.00
N PRO A 159 -55.02 -21.74 10.28
CA PRO A 159 -54.53 -21.96 8.93
C PRO A 159 -53.45 -23.03 9.04
N ASP A 160 -53.61 -24.12 8.27
CA ASP A 160 -52.69 -25.26 8.30
C ASP A 160 -51.26 -24.73 8.22
N LEU A 161 -50.50 -24.91 9.31
CA LEU A 161 -49.08 -24.63 9.31
C LEU A 161 -48.49 -25.49 8.20
N PRO A 162 -47.89 -24.91 7.14
CA PRO A 162 -47.47 -25.67 5.99
C PRO A 162 -46.51 -26.76 6.45
N VAL A 163 -46.95 -28.01 6.32
CA VAL A 163 -46.16 -29.19 6.69
C VAL A 163 -44.83 -29.03 5.97
N PRO A 164 -43.69 -29.03 6.68
CA PRO A 164 -42.40 -28.84 6.04
C PRO A 164 -42.25 -29.91 4.95
N PRO A 165 -41.72 -29.54 3.76
CA PRO A 165 -41.46 -30.50 2.70
C PRO A 165 -40.70 -31.74 3.21
N LYS A 166 -40.83 -32.89 2.54
CA LYS A 166 -40.20 -34.14 3.03
C LYS A 166 -38.68 -34.05 3.10
N SER A 167 -38.06 -33.27 2.21
CA SER A 167 -36.63 -33.00 2.22
C SER A 167 -36.33 -31.52 2.43
N ILE A 168 -35.16 -31.22 3.00
CA ILE A 168 -34.64 -29.85 3.07
C ILE A 168 -34.40 -29.27 1.67
N TRP A 169 -34.06 -30.12 0.70
CA TRP A 169 -33.84 -29.75 -0.69
C TRP A 169 -35.12 -29.22 -1.36
N ASP A 170 -36.29 -29.67 -0.92
CA ASP A 170 -37.59 -29.19 -1.41
C ASP A 170 -38.05 -27.88 -0.71
N ASN A 171 -37.26 -27.34 0.23
CA ASN A 171 -37.65 -26.14 0.97
C ASN A 171 -37.53 -24.87 0.09
N PRO A 172 -38.59 -24.05 -0.04
CA PRO A 172 -38.54 -22.83 -0.84
C PRO A 172 -37.67 -21.71 -0.22
N GLU A 173 -37.40 -21.76 1.09
CA GLU A 173 -36.47 -20.82 1.76
C GLU A 173 -34.99 -21.23 1.61
N LEU A 174 -34.70 -22.45 1.13
CA LEU A 174 -33.32 -22.89 0.86
C LEU A 174 -32.80 -22.19 -0.41
N SER A 175 -31.61 -21.59 -0.30
CA SER A 175 -30.92 -20.96 -1.42
C SER A 175 -30.79 -21.93 -2.60
N PRO A 176 -31.20 -21.53 -3.83
CA PRO A 176 -30.97 -22.34 -5.03
C PRO A 176 -29.50 -22.69 -5.23
N LYS A 177 -28.57 -21.77 -4.88
CA LYS A 177 -27.13 -22.02 -5.00
C LYS A 177 -26.67 -23.14 -4.06
N ILE A 178 -27.13 -23.16 -2.82
CA ILE A 178 -26.79 -24.22 -1.85
C ILE A 178 -27.43 -25.55 -2.27
N ARG A 179 -28.69 -25.52 -2.74
CA ARG A 179 -29.40 -26.72 -3.24
C ARG A 179 -28.65 -27.37 -4.40
N GLU A 180 -28.30 -26.59 -5.43
CA GLU A 180 -27.64 -27.09 -6.63
C GLU A 180 -26.18 -27.50 -6.35
N ALA A 181 -25.43 -26.74 -5.54
CA ALA A 181 -24.08 -27.14 -5.14
C ALA A 181 -24.07 -28.49 -4.40
N CYS A 182 -25.01 -28.69 -3.46
CA CYS A 182 -25.16 -29.98 -2.78
C CYS A 182 -25.63 -31.09 -3.73
N ARG A 183 -26.45 -30.78 -4.76
CA ARG A 183 -26.83 -31.76 -5.79
C ARG A 183 -25.62 -32.20 -6.62
N VAL A 184 -24.83 -31.25 -7.14
CA VAL A 184 -23.63 -31.53 -7.94
C VAL A 184 -22.61 -32.34 -7.14
N ALA A 185 -22.33 -31.95 -5.89
CA ALA A 185 -21.42 -32.70 -5.02
C ALA A 185 -21.92 -34.14 -4.76
N ARG A 186 -23.22 -34.31 -4.45
CA ARG A 186 -23.83 -35.62 -4.19
C ARG A 186 -23.84 -36.53 -5.43
N GLU A 187 -24.13 -35.98 -6.61
CA GLU A 187 -24.10 -36.73 -7.88
C GLU A 187 -22.68 -37.17 -8.27
N ALA A 188 -21.66 -36.41 -7.86
CA ALA A 188 -20.26 -36.79 -7.98
C ALA A 188 -19.77 -37.76 -6.88
N GLY A 189 -20.62 -38.12 -5.91
CA GLY A 189 -20.30 -39.06 -4.83
C GLY A 189 -19.73 -38.45 -3.55
N TYR A 190 -19.77 -37.12 -3.38
CA TYR A 190 -19.32 -36.45 -2.17
C TYR A 190 -20.45 -36.32 -1.15
N ASP A 191 -20.29 -37.00 0.00
CA ASP A 191 -21.21 -36.93 1.15
C ASP A 191 -21.12 -35.59 1.90
N TYR A 192 -20.01 -34.86 1.77
CA TYR A 192 -19.78 -33.59 2.46
C TYR A 192 -19.34 -32.48 1.51
N LEU A 193 -19.91 -31.29 1.70
CA LEU A 193 -19.60 -30.07 0.95
C LEU A 193 -19.36 -28.90 1.91
N TRP A 194 -18.33 -28.10 1.67
CA TRP A 194 -18.10 -26.83 2.35
C TRP A 194 -18.42 -25.63 1.46
N ILE A 195 -18.98 -24.58 2.06
CA ILE A 195 -19.32 -23.31 1.40
C ILE A 195 -19.09 -22.17 2.40
N ASP A 196 -18.25 -21.19 2.07
CA ASP A 196 -17.86 -20.09 2.97
C ASP A 196 -19.06 -19.30 3.54
N SER A 197 -20.12 -19.15 2.73
CA SER A 197 -21.31 -18.36 3.05
C SER A 197 -22.10 -18.92 4.23
N CYS A 198 -22.21 -20.24 4.34
CA CYS A 198 -23.07 -20.90 5.31
C CYS A 198 -22.34 -21.82 6.30
N CYS A 199 -21.13 -22.30 5.99
CA CYS A 199 -20.38 -23.18 6.89
C CYS A 199 -19.68 -22.41 8.02
N ILE A 200 -19.25 -21.16 7.76
CA ILE A 200 -18.65 -20.26 8.75
C ILE A 200 -19.74 -19.44 9.46
N ASP A 201 -19.79 -19.46 10.80
CA ASP A 201 -20.51 -18.45 11.58
C ASP A 201 -19.69 -17.16 11.63
N LYS A 202 -19.88 -16.32 10.61
CA LYS A 202 -19.27 -14.99 10.48
C LYS A 202 -19.60 -14.01 11.61
N THR A 203 -20.48 -14.38 12.56
CA THR A 203 -20.75 -13.60 13.78
C THR A 203 -19.91 -14.03 14.99
N SER A 204 -19.24 -15.18 14.91
CA SER A 204 -18.24 -15.64 15.87
C SER A 204 -16.86 -15.17 15.41
N SER A 205 -16.28 -14.18 16.10
CA SER A 205 -14.97 -13.63 15.72
C SER A 205 -13.83 -14.65 15.83
N SER A 206 -13.92 -15.59 16.78
CA SER A 206 -12.96 -16.70 16.90
C SER A 206 -13.10 -17.69 15.75
N GLU A 207 -14.32 -18.12 15.42
CA GLU A 207 -14.54 -19.06 14.30
C GLU A 207 -14.16 -18.42 12.95
N LEU A 208 -14.43 -17.13 12.77
CA LEU A 208 -14.03 -16.38 11.58
C LEU A 208 -12.50 -16.28 11.48
N SER A 209 -11.80 -15.94 12.57
CA SER A 209 -10.33 -15.87 12.61
C SER A 209 -9.70 -17.24 12.35
N GLU A 210 -10.21 -18.30 12.97
CA GLU A 210 -9.78 -19.69 12.73
C GLU A 210 -9.99 -20.09 11.27
N SER A 211 -11.17 -19.80 10.72
CA SER A 211 -11.52 -20.10 9.33
C SER A 211 -10.62 -19.38 8.34
N ILE A 212 -10.37 -18.07 8.53
CA ILE A 212 -9.50 -17.29 7.64
C ILE A 212 -8.08 -17.86 7.60
N ASN A 213 -7.50 -18.16 8.77
CA ASN A 213 -6.15 -18.74 8.86
C ASN A 213 -6.10 -20.20 8.33
N SER A 214 -7.22 -20.91 8.31
CA SER A 214 -7.29 -22.30 7.85
C SER A 214 -7.77 -22.50 6.41
N MET A 215 -8.40 -21.48 5.79
CA MET A 215 -9.10 -21.61 4.50
C MET A 215 -8.21 -22.20 3.41
N TYR A 216 -6.97 -21.73 3.27
CA TYR A 216 -6.03 -22.29 2.30
C TYR A 216 -5.85 -23.80 2.50
N GLN A 217 -5.59 -24.26 3.73
CA GLN A 217 -5.43 -25.69 4.00
C GLN A 217 -6.71 -26.49 3.74
N TRP A 218 -7.89 -25.90 3.98
CA TRP A 218 -9.17 -26.54 3.66
C TRP A 218 -9.38 -26.69 2.15
N TYR A 219 -9.03 -25.66 1.36
CA TYR A 219 -9.02 -25.72 -0.09
C TYR A 219 -8.05 -26.79 -0.62
N GLY A 220 -6.80 -26.79 -0.17
CA GLY A 220 -5.79 -27.78 -0.57
C GLY A 220 -6.07 -29.22 -0.13
N ARG A 221 -6.91 -29.43 0.90
CA ARG A 221 -7.33 -30.76 1.38
C ARG A 221 -8.65 -31.25 0.78
N SER A 222 -9.39 -30.40 0.08
CA SER A 222 -10.62 -30.84 -0.60
C SER A 222 -10.29 -31.74 -1.79
N VAL A 223 -11.10 -32.78 -2.00
CA VAL A 223 -10.92 -33.69 -3.15
C VAL A 223 -11.35 -33.02 -4.45
N GLU A 224 -12.24 -32.02 -4.37
CA GLU A 224 -12.72 -31.24 -5.50
C GLU A 224 -13.11 -29.82 -5.07
N CYS A 225 -12.61 -28.82 -5.79
CA CYS A 225 -13.12 -27.46 -5.73
C CYS A 225 -14.04 -27.18 -6.93
N TYR A 226 -15.33 -27.00 -6.68
CA TYR A 226 -16.29 -26.54 -7.70
C TYR A 226 -16.29 -25.02 -7.77
N THR A 227 -15.79 -24.45 -8.86
CA THR A 227 -15.81 -23.00 -9.11
C THR A 227 -17.07 -22.61 -9.89
N TYR A 228 -18.09 -22.11 -9.21
CA TYR A 228 -19.36 -21.71 -9.83
C TYR A 228 -19.33 -20.26 -10.37
N LEU A 229 -19.33 -20.13 -11.70
CA LEU A 229 -19.25 -18.87 -12.43
C LEU A 229 -20.65 -18.36 -12.83
N ALA A 230 -21.34 -17.72 -11.89
CA ALA A 230 -22.70 -17.21 -12.05
C ALA A 230 -22.90 -16.21 -13.22
N ASP A 231 -21.83 -15.61 -13.73
CA ASP A 231 -21.83 -14.64 -14.83
C ASP A 231 -21.40 -15.22 -16.19
N VAL A 232 -21.17 -16.54 -16.29
CA VAL A 232 -20.75 -17.23 -17.52
C VAL A 232 -21.89 -18.12 -18.06
N PRO A 233 -22.47 -17.79 -19.23
CA PRO A 233 -23.52 -18.58 -19.86
C PRO A 233 -22.97 -19.75 -20.70
N PRO A 234 -23.77 -20.79 -20.99
CA PRO A 234 -23.39 -21.88 -21.87
C PRO A 234 -23.18 -21.43 -23.33
N GLY A 235 -22.35 -22.17 -24.07
CA GLY A 235 -22.19 -22.06 -25.52
C GLY A 235 -21.05 -21.18 -26.01
N GLU A 236 -20.23 -20.61 -25.12
CA GLU A 236 -18.99 -19.91 -25.45
C GLU A 236 -17.75 -20.80 -25.21
N ASP A 237 -16.75 -20.74 -26.09
CA ASP A 237 -15.44 -21.34 -25.85
C ASP A 237 -14.66 -20.51 -24.81
N PRO A 238 -14.26 -21.06 -23.64
CA PRO A 238 -13.51 -20.32 -22.63
C PRO A 238 -12.18 -19.76 -23.17
N ARG A 239 -11.55 -20.39 -24.17
CA ARG A 239 -10.31 -19.91 -24.78
C ARG A 239 -10.47 -18.66 -25.65
N SER A 240 -11.68 -18.37 -26.12
CA SER A 240 -11.95 -17.18 -26.95
C SER A 240 -11.56 -15.89 -26.21
N PRO A 241 -10.76 -14.98 -26.80
CA PRO A 241 -10.31 -13.75 -26.14
C PRO A 241 -11.40 -12.79 -25.63
N LYS A 242 -12.67 -13.02 -26.02
CA LYS A 242 -13.83 -12.22 -25.62
C LYS A 242 -14.89 -13.06 -24.87
N SER A 243 -14.57 -14.27 -24.45
CA SER A 243 -15.51 -15.13 -23.72
C SER A 243 -15.84 -14.54 -22.35
N LYS A 244 -17.05 -14.84 -21.87
CA LYS A 244 -17.48 -14.50 -20.52
C LYS A 244 -16.66 -15.18 -19.44
N PHE A 245 -16.08 -16.34 -19.72
CA PHE A 245 -15.12 -16.99 -18.84
C PHE A 245 -13.94 -16.06 -18.52
N ARG A 246 -13.28 -15.49 -19.54
CA ARG A 246 -12.12 -14.60 -19.36
C ARG A 246 -12.44 -13.28 -18.68
N SER A 247 -13.71 -12.86 -18.69
CA SER A 247 -14.20 -11.64 -18.03
C SER A 247 -15.10 -11.94 -16.82
N SER A 248 -14.99 -13.12 -16.22
CA SER A 248 -15.80 -13.46 -15.03
C SER A 248 -15.25 -12.72 -13.82
N ARG A 249 -16.15 -12.12 -13.03
CA ARG A 249 -15.81 -11.43 -11.78
C ARG A 249 -15.14 -12.35 -10.76
N TRP A 250 -15.22 -13.67 -10.95
CA TRP A 250 -14.52 -14.63 -10.08
C TRP A 250 -13.01 -14.45 -10.13
N PHE A 251 -12.41 -14.17 -11.29
CA PHE A 251 -10.98 -13.92 -11.41
C PHE A 251 -10.54 -12.58 -10.79
N GLU A 252 -11.46 -11.64 -10.64
CA GLU A 252 -11.24 -10.30 -10.11
C GLU A 252 -11.33 -10.22 -8.57
N ARG A 253 -11.76 -11.28 -7.85
CA ARG A 253 -11.86 -11.23 -6.37
C ARG A 253 -10.54 -11.61 -5.69
N GLY A 254 -10.18 -10.94 -4.59
CA GLY A 254 -8.99 -11.26 -3.80
C GLY A 254 -9.03 -12.68 -3.22
N TRP A 255 -10.09 -13.01 -2.49
CA TRP A 255 -10.26 -14.32 -1.84
C TRP A 255 -10.16 -15.51 -2.80
N THR A 256 -10.61 -15.40 -4.04
CA THR A 256 -10.60 -16.51 -5.02
C THR A 256 -9.20 -16.88 -5.51
N LEU A 257 -8.15 -16.15 -5.12
CA LEU A 257 -6.76 -16.49 -5.42
C LEU A 257 -6.37 -17.82 -4.75
N GLN A 258 -6.56 -17.92 -3.43
CA GLN A 258 -6.29 -19.17 -2.71
C GLN A 258 -7.25 -20.31 -3.12
N GLU A 259 -8.47 -19.98 -3.55
CA GLU A 259 -9.46 -20.95 -4.04
C GLU A 259 -9.08 -21.57 -5.40
N LEU A 260 -8.23 -20.88 -6.17
CA LEU A 260 -7.64 -21.35 -7.42
C LEU A 260 -6.31 -22.10 -7.20
N VAL A 261 -5.43 -21.51 -6.41
CA VAL A 261 -4.04 -21.95 -6.23
C VAL A 261 -3.95 -23.15 -5.29
N SER A 262 -4.74 -23.19 -4.21
CA SER A 262 -4.58 -24.21 -3.17
C SER A 262 -5.09 -25.61 -3.55
N PRO A 263 -6.31 -25.80 -4.11
CA PRO A 263 -6.78 -27.14 -4.48
C PRO A 263 -6.01 -27.70 -5.66
N SER A 264 -5.67 -28.99 -5.66
CA SER A 264 -5.11 -29.65 -6.85
C SER A 264 -6.18 -29.78 -7.95
N GLU A 265 -7.38 -30.25 -7.60
CA GLU A 265 -8.51 -30.34 -8.53
C GLU A 265 -9.50 -29.17 -8.41
N VAL A 266 -9.75 -28.52 -9.54
CA VAL A 266 -10.75 -27.44 -9.68
C VAL A 266 -11.59 -27.70 -10.93
N LYS A 267 -12.91 -27.71 -10.79
CA LYS A 267 -13.89 -27.80 -11.89
C LYS A 267 -14.66 -26.49 -12.02
N PHE A 268 -14.51 -25.83 -13.16
CA PHE A 268 -15.26 -24.62 -13.49
C PHE A 268 -16.66 -24.99 -13.97
N LEU A 269 -17.68 -24.40 -13.36
CA LEU A 269 -19.10 -24.59 -13.66
C LEU A 269 -19.70 -23.30 -14.22
N LEU A 270 -20.57 -23.45 -15.21
CA LEU A 270 -21.41 -22.39 -15.78
C LEU A 270 -22.52 -21.96 -14.82
N ASN A 271 -23.21 -20.87 -15.16
CA ASN A 271 -24.39 -20.39 -14.42
C ASN A 271 -25.60 -21.36 -14.43
N ASP A 272 -25.58 -22.39 -15.28
CA ASP A 272 -26.55 -23.48 -15.34
C ASP A 272 -26.03 -24.79 -14.70
N TRP A 273 -24.90 -24.73 -14.00
CA TRP A 273 -24.21 -25.83 -13.31
C TRP A 273 -23.57 -26.89 -14.22
N ASN A 274 -23.55 -26.69 -15.54
CA ASN A 274 -22.78 -27.55 -16.45
C ASN A 274 -21.27 -27.27 -16.35
N ILE A 275 -20.45 -28.31 -16.56
CA ILE A 275 -18.99 -28.23 -16.48
C ILE A 275 -18.42 -27.55 -17.73
N ILE A 276 -17.56 -26.55 -17.53
CA ILE A 276 -16.74 -25.91 -18.57
C ILE A 276 -15.48 -26.74 -18.83
N GLY A 277 -14.81 -27.15 -17.76
CA GLY A 277 -13.55 -27.91 -17.79
C GLY A 277 -12.88 -27.92 -16.41
N THR A 278 -11.78 -28.67 -16.30
CA THR A 278 -10.91 -28.67 -15.12
C THR A 278 -9.80 -27.61 -15.24
N LYS A 279 -9.18 -27.21 -14.13
CA LYS A 279 -7.95 -26.39 -14.13
C LYS A 279 -6.87 -26.98 -15.03
N HIS A 280 -6.65 -28.29 -14.96
CA HIS A 280 -5.74 -29.03 -15.86
C HIS A 280 -6.03 -28.80 -17.36
N VAL A 281 -7.30 -28.83 -17.79
CA VAL A 281 -7.69 -28.66 -19.20
C VAL A 281 -7.77 -27.18 -19.61
N LEU A 282 -7.84 -26.26 -18.65
CA LEU A 282 -7.99 -24.82 -18.87
C LEU A 282 -6.77 -24.03 -18.35
N VAL A 283 -5.60 -24.67 -18.21
CA VAL A 283 -4.41 -24.02 -17.64
C VAL A 283 -3.99 -22.80 -18.46
N ASP A 284 -3.80 -22.92 -19.78
CA ASP A 284 -3.42 -21.80 -20.65
C ASP A 284 -4.32 -20.55 -20.46
N PRO A 285 -5.67 -20.61 -20.64
CA PRO A 285 -6.50 -19.43 -20.45
C PRO A 285 -6.53 -18.95 -18.99
N VAL A 286 -6.43 -19.82 -17.98
CA VAL A 286 -6.40 -19.41 -16.56
C VAL A 286 -5.09 -18.68 -16.23
N SER A 287 -3.96 -19.20 -16.69
CA SER A 287 -2.63 -18.64 -16.60
C SER A 287 -2.58 -17.25 -17.25
N GLU A 288 -3.07 -17.13 -18.49
CA GLU A 288 -3.17 -15.85 -19.21
C GLU A 288 -4.09 -14.80 -18.53
N ILE A 289 -5.19 -15.22 -17.91
CA ILE A 289 -6.09 -14.30 -17.18
C ILE A 289 -5.41 -13.80 -15.89
N THR A 290 -4.82 -14.71 -15.13
CA THR A 290 -4.39 -14.46 -13.74
C THR A 290 -2.94 -13.99 -13.61
N GLY A 291 -2.09 -14.29 -14.59
CA GLY A 291 -0.64 -14.09 -14.49
C GLY A 291 0.07 -15.09 -13.57
N ILE A 292 -0.60 -16.19 -13.19
CA ILE A 292 -0.04 -17.24 -12.34
C ILE A 292 0.58 -18.31 -13.25
N PRO A 293 1.89 -18.63 -13.13
CA PRO A 293 2.53 -19.64 -13.96
C PRO A 293 1.88 -21.02 -13.84
N ASP A 294 1.92 -21.77 -14.93
CA ASP A 294 1.34 -23.11 -15.05
C ASP A 294 1.90 -24.04 -13.97
N GLU A 295 3.21 -23.95 -13.66
CA GLU A 295 3.84 -24.81 -12.65
C GLU A 295 3.31 -24.55 -11.23
N ALA A 296 2.81 -23.34 -10.95
CA ALA A 296 2.14 -23.00 -9.68
C ALA A 296 0.67 -23.44 -9.69
N LEU A 297 -0.02 -23.31 -10.84
CA LEU A 297 -1.42 -23.75 -10.99
C LEU A 297 -1.57 -25.27 -10.92
N LEU A 298 -0.60 -26.01 -11.47
CA LEU A 298 -0.60 -27.47 -11.58
C LEU A 298 0.18 -28.17 -10.45
N HIS A 299 0.70 -27.41 -9.47
CA HIS A 299 1.50 -27.92 -8.34
C HIS A 299 2.78 -28.67 -8.75
N GLU A 300 3.36 -28.33 -9.90
CA GLU A 300 4.64 -28.89 -10.37
C GLU A 300 5.82 -28.32 -9.57
N LYS A 301 5.67 -27.11 -9.01
CA LYS A 301 6.64 -26.43 -8.14
C LYS A 301 5.98 -25.99 -6.84
N SER A 302 6.77 -25.92 -5.77
CA SER A 302 6.32 -25.32 -4.51
C SER A 302 6.08 -23.82 -4.69
N LEU A 303 5.13 -23.24 -3.95
CA LEU A 303 4.95 -21.78 -3.91
C LEU A 303 6.21 -21.04 -3.44
N ASP A 304 7.08 -21.71 -2.68
CA ASP A 304 8.35 -21.15 -2.20
C ASP A 304 9.46 -21.10 -3.26
N GLU A 305 9.28 -21.73 -4.42
CA GLU A 305 10.16 -21.56 -5.58
C GLU A 305 9.84 -20.26 -6.36
N PHE A 306 8.71 -19.61 -6.06
CA PHE A 306 8.32 -18.33 -6.63
C PHE A 306 8.65 -17.19 -5.65
N SER A 307 9.19 -16.11 -6.20
CA SER A 307 9.58 -14.94 -5.41
C SER A 307 8.36 -14.31 -4.72
N ILE A 308 8.61 -13.55 -3.65
CA ILE A 308 7.57 -12.75 -2.99
C ILE A 308 6.92 -11.80 -4.01
N ALA A 309 7.72 -11.15 -4.87
CA ALA A 309 7.21 -10.28 -5.93
C ALA A 309 6.26 -11.01 -6.89
N GLN A 310 6.60 -12.25 -7.30
CA GLN A 310 5.72 -13.08 -8.13
C GLN A 310 4.42 -13.40 -7.40
N ARG A 311 4.49 -13.92 -6.17
CA ARG A 311 3.31 -14.28 -5.38
C ARG A 311 2.39 -13.08 -5.09
N LEU A 312 2.95 -11.90 -4.85
CA LEU A 312 2.19 -10.65 -4.69
C LEU A 312 1.54 -10.19 -6.00
N SER A 313 2.23 -10.35 -7.14
CA SER A 313 1.71 -9.97 -8.46
C SER A 313 0.40 -10.68 -8.84
N TRP A 314 0.21 -11.94 -8.39
CA TRP A 314 -1.01 -12.74 -8.59
C TRP A 314 -2.27 -12.12 -7.94
N ALA A 315 -2.07 -11.18 -7.00
CA ALA A 315 -3.10 -10.44 -6.30
C ALA A 315 -3.32 -9.03 -6.85
N ALA A 316 -2.40 -8.49 -7.66
CA ALA A 316 -2.35 -7.08 -8.03
C ALA A 316 -3.59 -6.57 -8.81
N LYS A 317 -4.23 -7.46 -9.57
CA LYS A 317 -5.45 -7.16 -10.35
C LYS A 317 -6.75 -7.56 -9.64
N ARG A 318 -6.69 -7.92 -8.35
CA ARG A 318 -7.82 -8.44 -7.58
C ARG A 318 -8.35 -7.42 -6.57
N GLU A 319 -9.66 -7.37 -6.45
CA GLU A 319 -10.42 -6.47 -5.60
C GLU A 319 -10.99 -7.19 -4.38
N THR A 320 -11.09 -6.48 -3.25
CA THR A 320 -11.70 -6.96 -2.01
C THR A 320 -12.72 -5.94 -1.50
N THR A 321 -13.80 -6.43 -0.89
CA THR A 321 -14.86 -5.55 -0.35
C THR A 321 -14.40 -4.82 0.91
N ARG A 322 -13.58 -5.48 1.74
CA ARG A 322 -12.90 -4.88 2.89
C ARG A 322 -11.44 -4.65 2.53
N MET A 323 -10.85 -3.60 3.09
CA MET A 323 -9.47 -3.21 2.79
C MET A 323 -8.47 -4.18 3.45
N GLU A 324 -8.77 -4.64 4.66
CA GLU A 324 -7.97 -5.63 5.39
C GLU A 324 -7.95 -7.01 4.73
N ASP A 325 -9.00 -7.37 3.98
CA ASP A 325 -9.08 -8.64 3.24
C ASP A 325 -7.99 -8.77 2.18
N ARG A 326 -7.42 -7.66 1.67
CA ARG A 326 -6.27 -7.66 0.74
C ARG A 326 -5.07 -8.43 1.32
N ALA A 327 -4.89 -8.34 2.63
CA ALA A 327 -3.87 -9.08 3.35
C ALA A 327 -4.34 -10.50 3.70
N TYR A 328 -5.57 -10.62 4.21
CA TYR A 328 -6.07 -11.89 4.74
C TYR A 328 -6.28 -12.95 3.63
N SER A 329 -6.60 -12.55 2.40
CA SER A 329 -6.68 -13.49 1.26
C SER A 329 -5.33 -14.05 0.80
N LEU A 330 -4.21 -13.52 1.30
CA LEU A 330 -2.85 -13.92 0.93
C LEU A 330 -2.15 -14.78 1.99
N LEU A 331 -2.76 -14.95 3.18
CA LEU A 331 -2.15 -15.67 4.30
C LEU A 331 -1.63 -17.05 3.92
N GLY A 332 -2.45 -17.86 3.23
CA GLY A 332 -2.05 -19.18 2.77
C GLY A 332 -1.04 -19.20 1.62
N ILE A 333 -0.96 -18.15 0.80
CA ILE A 333 0.02 -18.03 -0.31
C ILE A 333 1.45 -17.86 0.21
N PHE A 334 1.59 -17.37 1.45
CA PHE A 334 2.87 -17.12 2.14
C PHE A 334 3.08 -18.01 3.39
N ASP A 335 2.19 -18.98 3.64
CA ASP A 335 2.13 -19.77 4.89
C ASP A 335 2.24 -18.90 6.16
N ILE A 336 1.41 -17.85 6.23
CA ILE A 336 1.35 -16.91 7.36
C ILE A 336 0.06 -17.11 8.15
N ASN A 337 0.22 -17.21 9.47
CA ASN A 337 -0.88 -17.12 10.43
C ASN A 337 -0.72 -15.84 11.23
N MET A 338 -1.77 -15.02 11.30
CA MET A 338 -1.81 -13.76 12.06
C MET A 338 -3.22 -13.40 12.52
N PRO A 339 -3.39 -12.68 13.65
CA PRO A 339 -4.70 -12.24 14.12
C PRO A 339 -5.42 -11.36 13.10
N THR A 340 -6.64 -11.77 12.71
CA THR A 340 -7.53 -11.01 11.83
C THR A 340 -8.32 -9.99 12.64
N LEU A 341 -8.16 -8.72 12.32
CA LEU A 341 -8.78 -7.59 13.01
C LEU A 341 -9.75 -6.86 12.08
N CYS A 342 -11.03 -6.78 12.48
CA CYS A 342 -12.04 -6.01 11.78
C CYS A 342 -11.73 -4.51 11.86
N GLY A 343 -11.71 -3.82 10.72
CA GLY A 343 -11.47 -2.37 10.64
C GLY A 343 -10.00 -1.98 10.68
N GLU A 344 -9.08 -2.93 10.43
CA GLU A 344 -7.64 -2.65 10.42
C GLU A 344 -7.18 -1.82 9.21
N GLY A 345 -7.89 -1.89 8.08
CA GLY A 345 -7.55 -1.15 6.87
C GLY A 345 -6.20 -1.56 6.26
N GLU A 346 -5.48 -0.61 5.67
CA GLU A 346 -4.18 -0.81 4.99
C GLU A 346 -3.12 -1.44 5.90
N ARG A 347 -3.24 -1.24 7.22
CA ARG A 347 -2.30 -1.79 8.21
C ARG A 347 -2.24 -3.32 8.19
N ALA A 348 -3.31 -4.00 7.79
CA ALA A 348 -3.30 -5.46 7.66
C ALA A 348 -2.27 -5.91 6.61
N PHE A 349 -2.12 -5.15 5.52
CA PHE A 349 -1.20 -5.46 4.43
C PHE A 349 0.26 -5.13 4.77
N TRP A 350 0.50 -4.10 5.58
CA TRP A 350 1.83 -3.89 6.17
C TRP A 350 2.20 -5.00 7.15
N ARG A 351 1.28 -5.42 8.04
CA ARG A 351 1.52 -6.55 8.95
C ARG A 351 1.82 -7.85 8.19
N LEU A 352 1.12 -8.13 7.08
CA LEU A 352 1.44 -9.25 6.21
C LEU A 352 2.88 -9.16 5.70
N GLN A 353 3.30 -8.02 5.14
CA GLN A 353 4.66 -7.83 4.65
C GLN A 353 5.72 -7.93 5.77
N GLU A 354 5.43 -7.46 6.99
CA GLU A 354 6.28 -7.70 8.16
C GLU A 354 6.40 -9.19 8.52
N GLU A 355 5.30 -9.95 8.49
CA GLU A 355 5.32 -11.40 8.73
C GLU A 355 6.06 -12.16 7.61
N ILE A 356 5.96 -11.71 6.35
CA ILE A 356 6.75 -12.25 5.23
C ILE A 356 8.25 -12.03 5.51
N LEU A 357 8.67 -10.81 5.83
CA LEU A 357 10.07 -10.49 6.15
C LEU A 357 10.63 -11.28 7.34
N ARG A 358 9.79 -11.69 8.31
CA ARG A 358 10.23 -12.53 9.44
C ARG A 358 10.52 -13.98 9.03
N ARG A 359 9.93 -14.47 7.95
CA ARG A 359 9.97 -15.88 7.54
C ARG A 359 10.85 -16.12 6.32
N VAL A 360 10.85 -15.20 5.36
CA VAL A 360 11.46 -15.38 4.04
C VAL A 360 12.49 -14.25 3.79
N PRO A 361 13.79 -14.56 3.67
CA PRO A 361 14.84 -13.56 3.45
C PRO A 361 14.94 -13.08 1.98
N ASP A 362 13.84 -13.14 1.22
CA ASP A 362 13.79 -12.79 -0.20
C ASP A 362 13.61 -11.27 -0.37
N GLN A 363 14.57 -10.66 -1.08
CA GLN A 363 14.63 -9.21 -1.30
C GLN A 363 13.74 -8.72 -2.45
N SER A 364 13.09 -9.62 -3.20
CA SER A 364 12.11 -9.25 -4.24
C SER A 364 10.91 -8.47 -3.70
N ILE A 365 10.62 -8.54 -2.40
CA ILE A 365 9.63 -7.68 -1.72
C ILE A 365 9.94 -6.18 -1.82
N PHE A 366 11.16 -5.79 -2.23
CA PHE A 366 11.54 -4.39 -2.53
C PHE A 366 11.58 -4.08 -4.04
N ALA A 367 11.26 -5.04 -4.90
CA ALA A 367 11.31 -4.92 -6.35
C ALA A 367 9.91 -4.98 -6.95
N TRP A 368 9.14 -3.89 -6.85
CA TRP A 368 7.73 -3.88 -7.26
C TRP A 368 7.29 -2.60 -8.01
N GLU A 369 8.24 -1.80 -8.47
CA GLU A 369 8.00 -0.54 -9.18
C GLU A 369 8.69 -0.52 -10.55
N ASP A 370 8.77 0.63 -11.22
CA ASP A 370 9.25 0.69 -12.61
C ASP A 370 10.74 0.35 -12.78
N PHE A 371 10.99 -0.55 -13.72
CA PHE A 371 12.32 -1.00 -14.14
C PHE A 371 12.83 -0.14 -15.29
N TYR A 372 14.10 0.26 -15.21
CA TYR A 372 14.85 0.78 -16.34
C TYR A 372 15.16 -0.35 -17.32
N MET A 373 14.44 -0.41 -18.44
CA MET A 373 14.56 -1.50 -19.43
C MET A 373 15.42 -1.16 -20.66
N ASP A 374 15.88 0.09 -20.80
CA ASP A 374 16.65 0.53 -21.97
C ASP A 374 18.16 0.27 -21.78
N VAL A 375 18.53 -0.97 -21.45
CA VAL A 375 19.92 -1.39 -21.33
C VAL A 375 20.20 -2.60 -22.23
N GLU A 376 21.31 -2.56 -22.96
CA GLU A 376 21.77 -3.72 -23.73
C GLU A 376 22.36 -4.79 -22.80
N GLU A 377 22.27 -6.06 -23.22
CA GLU A 377 22.76 -7.21 -22.45
C GLU A 377 24.26 -7.05 -22.10
N GLY A 378 24.61 -7.32 -20.84
CA GLY A 378 25.98 -7.24 -20.33
C GLY A 378 26.59 -5.83 -20.23
N HIS A 379 25.90 -4.76 -20.66
CA HIS A 379 26.47 -3.41 -20.69
C HIS A 379 26.51 -2.75 -19.30
N ASP A 380 27.54 -1.93 -19.11
CA ASP A 380 27.72 -1.10 -17.93
C ASP A 380 26.76 0.10 -17.96
N LEU A 381 26.06 0.38 -16.84
CA LEU A 381 25.11 1.50 -16.75
C LEU A 381 25.74 2.86 -17.07
N ALA A 382 27.01 3.08 -16.72
CA ALA A 382 27.71 4.33 -17.07
C ALA A 382 28.03 4.46 -18.57
N GLN A 383 27.90 3.36 -19.33
CA GLN A 383 28.15 3.26 -20.77
C GLN A 383 26.87 3.11 -21.59
N CYS A 384 25.70 3.04 -20.95
CA CYS A 384 24.41 2.95 -21.62
C CYS A 384 24.13 4.21 -22.44
N PRO A 385 23.88 4.12 -23.77
CA PRO A 385 23.70 5.29 -24.63
C PRO A 385 22.63 6.26 -24.16
N SER A 386 21.44 5.81 -23.73
CA SER A 386 20.38 6.74 -23.34
C SER A 386 20.60 7.41 -21.98
N LEU A 387 21.40 6.81 -21.08
CA LEU A 387 21.91 7.50 -19.89
C LEU A 387 23.04 8.48 -20.23
N GLN A 388 23.87 8.15 -21.23
CA GLN A 388 24.91 9.05 -21.74
C GLN A 388 24.36 10.21 -22.58
N ASP A 389 23.21 10.04 -23.23
CA ASP A 389 22.55 11.06 -24.06
C ASP A 389 21.49 11.86 -23.29
N ALA A 390 21.06 11.40 -22.10
CA ALA A 390 20.16 12.13 -21.22
C ALA A 390 20.65 13.57 -20.98
N THR A 391 19.77 14.55 -21.11
CA THR A 391 20.07 15.95 -20.79
C THR A 391 20.03 16.22 -19.29
N GLU A 392 19.26 15.42 -18.54
CA GLU A 392 19.03 15.59 -17.10
C GLU A 392 18.77 14.19 -16.46
N LEU A 393 19.41 13.91 -15.32
CA LEU A 393 19.23 12.68 -14.52
C LEU A 393 19.06 13.05 -13.04
N ASP A 394 17.84 13.16 -12.53
CA ASP A 394 17.63 13.66 -11.16
C ASP A 394 17.19 12.57 -10.19
N CYS A 395 17.86 12.47 -9.05
CA CYS A 395 17.37 11.68 -7.92
C CYS A 395 16.29 12.47 -7.15
N VAL A 396 15.07 11.93 -7.09
CA VAL A 396 13.91 12.59 -6.47
C VAL A 396 13.38 11.75 -5.29
N GLU A 397 13.12 12.42 -4.16
CA GLU A 397 12.50 11.77 -2.98
C GLU A 397 11.03 11.42 -3.26
N ASP A 398 10.56 10.25 -2.79
CA ASP A 398 9.12 9.91 -2.83
C ASP A 398 8.34 10.65 -1.73
N GLU A 399 8.23 11.98 -1.90
CA GLU A 399 7.43 12.89 -1.08
C GLU A 399 6.01 13.10 -1.63
N GLU A 400 5.75 12.68 -2.88
CA GLU A 400 4.50 12.91 -3.61
C GLU A 400 3.42 11.87 -3.27
N HIS A 401 3.81 10.64 -2.98
CA HIS A 401 2.91 9.61 -2.48
C HIS A 401 2.87 9.61 -0.95
N HIS A 402 1.73 9.20 -0.37
CA HIS A 402 1.57 9.03 1.08
C HIS A 402 2.38 7.83 1.66
N ARG A 403 3.44 7.39 0.97
CA ARG A 403 4.20 6.14 1.16
C ARG A 403 5.50 6.33 1.95
N ARG A 404 5.45 7.00 3.12
CA ARG A 404 6.59 6.96 4.07
C ARG A 404 6.83 5.57 4.66
N SER A 405 5.85 4.66 4.53
CA SER A 405 6.00 3.22 4.74
C SER A 405 6.67 2.58 3.53
N ARG A 406 7.74 1.83 3.76
CA ARG A 406 8.66 1.30 2.71
C ARG A 406 8.34 -0.11 2.24
N LEU A 407 7.11 -0.49 2.54
CA LEU A 407 6.42 -1.70 2.15
C LEU A 407 5.16 -1.20 1.46
N SER A 408 4.80 -1.78 0.31
CA SER A 408 3.73 -1.20 -0.51
C SER A 408 2.45 -1.05 0.31
N SER A 409 1.80 0.11 0.21
CA SER A 409 0.47 0.32 0.80
C SER A 409 -0.65 -0.28 -0.04
N ASP A 410 -0.36 -0.69 -1.28
CA ASP A 410 -1.37 -1.21 -2.21
C ASP A 410 -0.87 -2.43 -3.02
N LEU A 411 -1.82 -3.19 -3.57
CA LEU A 411 -1.54 -4.33 -4.44
C LEU A 411 -1.28 -3.92 -5.89
N GLU A 412 -1.79 -2.78 -6.34
CA GLU A 412 -1.77 -2.42 -7.77
C GLU A 412 -0.35 -2.36 -8.37
N PRO A 413 0.63 -1.60 -7.83
CA PRO A 413 1.99 -1.55 -8.39
C PRO A 413 2.67 -2.93 -8.56
N LEU A 414 2.33 -3.87 -7.67
CA LEU A 414 2.93 -5.20 -7.57
C LEU A 414 2.70 -6.06 -8.82
N TRP A 415 1.84 -5.66 -9.77
CA TRP A 415 1.63 -6.38 -11.03
C TRP A 415 2.92 -6.53 -11.86
N LYS A 416 3.87 -5.60 -11.70
CA LYS A 416 5.20 -5.64 -12.34
C LYS A 416 6.10 -6.75 -11.78
N GLY A 417 5.80 -7.25 -10.57
CA GLY A 417 6.58 -8.28 -9.87
C GLY A 417 6.56 -9.68 -10.48
N GLY A 418 5.65 -9.96 -11.42
CA GLY A 418 5.43 -11.31 -11.98
C GLY A 418 6.62 -11.93 -12.73
N LYS A 419 7.60 -11.12 -13.15
CA LYS A 419 8.82 -11.55 -13.84
C LYS A 419 10.08 -11.56 -12.97
N ILE A 420 9.96 -11.37 -11.66
CA ILE A 420 11.13 -11.20 -10.80
C ILE A 420 11.51 -12.52 -10.16
N ARG A 421 12.75 -12.94 -10.35
CA ARG A 421 13.28 -14.22 -9.88
C ARG A 421 14.28 -13.98 -8.76
N VAL A 422 14.30 -14.84 -7.75
CA VAL A 422 15.27 -14.78 -6.65
C VAL A 422 16.60 -15.31 -7.15
N VAL A 423 17.69 -14.58 -6.90
CA VAL A 423 19.05 -15.08 -7.18
C VAL A 423 19.55 -15.82 -5.92
N PRO A 424 19.98 -17.09 -6.04
CA PRO A 424 20.48 -17.84 -4.89
C PRO A 424 21.62 -17.12 -4.17
N HIS A 425 21.61 -17.12 -2.84
CA HIS A 425 22.56 -16.36 -2.02
C HIS A 425 24.04 -16.62 -2.38
N VAL A 426 24.39 -17.84 -2.78
CA VAL A 426 25.75 -18.21 -3.22
C VAL A 426 26.16 -17.41 -4.45
N ASN A 427 25.32 -17.39 -5.49
CA ASN A 427 25.56 -16.63 -6.72
C ASN A 427 25.60 -15.12 -6.43
N PHE A 428 24.73 -14.64 -5.54
CA PHE A 428 24.68 -13.23 -5.13
C PHE A 428 26.00 -12.78 -4.47
N ILE A 429 26.56 -13.55 -3.53
CA ILE A 429 27.82 -13.17 -2.85
C ILE A 429 29.05 -13.34 -3.74
N GLU A 430 29.03 -14.24 -4.73
CA GLU A 430 30.12 -14.38 -5.71
C GLU A 430 30.30 -13.12 -6.58
N MET A 431 29.22 -12.38 -6.83
CA MET A 431 29.29 -11.12 -7.59
C MET A 431 29.85 -9.96 -6.76
N LEU A 432 29.73 -10.00 -5.42
CA LEU A 432 30.05 -8.90 -4.51
C LEU A 432 31.48 -8.98 -3.93
N PRO A 433 32.03 -7.89 -3.36
CA PRO A 433 33.33 -7.93 -2.67
C PRO A 433 33.29 -8.59 -1.29
N PHE A 434 32.18 -9.25 -0.91
CA PHE A 434 31.92 -9.77 0.44
C PHE A 434 31.64 -11.29 0.43
N PRO A 435 32.64 -12.15 0.18
CA PRO A 435 32.46 -13.61 0.00
C PRO A 435 32.00 -14.37 1.26
N HIS A 436 31.85 -13.67 2.38
CA HIS A 436 31.36 -14.22 3.66
C HIS A 436 30.13 -13.44 4.18
N PHE A 437 29.47 -12.66 3.32
CA PHE A 437 28.19 -12.03 3.67
C PHE A 437 27.15 -13.10 3.97
N ALA A 438 26.51 -13.02 5.13
CA ALA A 438 25.44 -13.93 5.53
C ALA A 438 24.14 -13.60 4.78
N PRO A 439 23.21 -14.57 4.64
CA PRO A 439 21.87 -14.29 4.13
C PRO A 439 21.20 -13.15 4.91
N THR A 440 20.48 -12.28 4.21
CA THR A 440 19.82 -11.09 4.77
C THR A 440 18.88 -11.47 5.91
N GLN A 441 18.99 -10.74 7.04
CA GLN A 441 18.12 -10.90 8.20
C GLN A 441 17.35 -9.60 8.48
N TYR A 442 16.15 -9.75 9.05
CA TYR A 442 15.24 -8.65 9.36
C TYR A 442 14.93 -8.62 10.86
N THR A 443 15.65 -7.78 11.60
CA THR A 443 15.55 -7.68 13.06
C THR A 443 14.58 -6.57 13.44
N PHE A 444 13.49 -6.90 14.11
CA PHE A 444 12.47 -5.92 14.51
C PHE A 444 12.92 -5.17 15.77
N THR A 445 13.04 -3.85 15.68
CA THR A 445 13.52 -2.96 16.76
C THR A 445 12.53 -1.82 17.03
N THR A 446 12.78 -1.03 18.08
CA THR A 446 12.05 0.23 18.35
C THR A 446 12.24 1.31 17.28
N HIS A 447 13.27 1.18 16.43
CA HIS A 447 13.60 2.14 15.36
C HIS A 447 13.10 1.72 13.98
N GLY A 448 12.45 0.55 13.86
CA GLY A 448 12.10 -0.07 12.59
C GLY A 448 12.67 -1.48 12.46
N ILE A 449 12.60 -2.02 11.25
CA ILE A 449 13.20 -3.30 10.88
C ILE A 449 14.66 -3.04 10.48
N GLN A 450 15.60 -3.47 11.31
CA GLN A 450 17.03 -3.40 11.02
C GLN A 450 17.42 -4.50 10.03
N THR A 451 18.17 -4.15 9.01
CA THR A 451 18.71 -5.10 8.03
C THR A 451 20.02 -4.58 7.42
N GLN A 452 20.62 -5.34 6.49
CA GLN A 452 21.83 -4.96 5.77
C GLN A 452 21.63 -5.07 4.26
N PHE A 453 22.09 -4.05 3.54
CA PHE A 453 22.13 -4.05 2.08
C PHE A 453 23.54 -3.73 1.58
N PRO A 454 24.06 -4.44 0.57
CA PRO A 454 25.12 -3.93 -0.28
C PRO A 454 24.57 -2.71 -1.04
N VAL A 455 25.27 -1.58 -0.93
CA VAL A 455 24.88 -0.32 -1.57
C VAL A 455 26.04 0.25 -2.38
N ILE A 456 25.72 0.87 -3.51
CA ILE A 456 26.68 1.62 -4.34
C ILE A 456 26.21 3.07 -4.42
N PRO A 457 27.05 4.09 -4.16
CA PRO A 457 26.65 5.48 -4.36
C PRO A 457 26.22 5.72 -5.81
N ILE A 458 25.07 6.37 -6.05
CA ILE A 458 24.54 6.54 -7.43
C ILE A 458 25.55 7.22 -8.35
N ALA A 459 26.27 8.20 -7.80
CA ALA A 459 27.43 8.87 -8.37
C ALA A 459 28.46 7.95 -9.04
N GLN A 460 28.63 6.73 -8.52
CA GLN A 460 29.59 5.76 -9.02
C GLN A 460 28.99 4.75 -9.99
N CYS A 461 27.66 4.60 -10.04
CA CYS A 461 27.00 3.69 -10.99
C CYS A 461 26.66 4.36 -12.32
N LEU A 462 26.17 5.60 -12.27
CA LEU A 462 25.59 6.31 -13.42
C LEU A 462 26.55 7.41 -13.94
N PRO A 463 26.26 8.06 -15.08
CA PRO A 463 27.08 9.15 -15.62
C PRO A 463 27.17 10.38 -14.70
N TRP A 464 28.09 10.36 -13.73
CA TRP A 464 28.26 11.34 -12.65
C TRP A 464 28.00 12.82 -12.98
N PRO A 465 28.61 13.43 -14.03
CA PRO A 465 28.42 14.87 -14.29
C PRO A 465 27.01 15.24 -14.78
N LYS A 466 26.11 14.26 -14.94
CA LYS A 466 24.70 14.45 -15.31
C LYS A 466 23.72 14.16 -14.19
N VAL A 467 24.17 13.56 -13.08
CA VAL A 467 23.28 13.17 -11.98
C VAL A 467 23.13 14.33 -11.00
N GLU A 468 21.95 14.95 -11.00
CA GLU A 468 21.60 15.97 -10.02
C GLU A 468 20.83 15.35 -8.84
N TYR A 469 20.84 16.05 -7.71
CA TYR A 469 20.23 15.62 -6.45
C TYR A 469 19.42 16.78 -5.89
N ASP A 470 18.36 16.47 -5.13
CA ASP A 470 17.51 17.48 -4.48
C ASP A 470 18.34 18.54 -3.72
N PRO A 471 18.14 19.85 -3.97
CA PRO A 471 18.93 20.94 -3.42
C PRO A 471 18.98 21.02 -1.89
N ASP A 472 18.09 20.35 -1.15
CA ASP A 472 18.18 20.26 0.32
C ASP A 472 19.40 19.43 0.81
N GLY A 473 20.05 18.64 -0.07
CA GLY A 473 21.47 18.24 0.00
C GLY A 473 21.95 17.40 1.20
N ALA A 474 21.07 17.07 2.15
CA ALA A 474 21.44 16.42 3.42
C ALA A 474 21.42 14.88 3.39
N ALA A 475 21.01 14.27 2.26
CA ALA A 475 20.88 12.84 2.09
C ALA A 475 21.92 12.26 1.11
N GLN A 476 22.41 11.06 1.42
CA GLN A 476 23.30 10.30 0.54
C GLN A 476 22.50 9.30 -0.29
N TRP A 477 22.70 9.31 -1.61
CA TRP A 477 21.94 8.51 -2.57
C TRP A 477 22.71 7.27 -3.02
N TYR A 478 22.03 6.12 -3.08
CA TYR A 478 22.60 4.83 -3.45
C TYR A 478 21.67 4.02 -4.35
N LEU A 479 22.25 3.04 -5.06
CA LEU A 479 21.55 1.84 -5.51
C LEU A 479 21.78 0.74 -4.46
N ALA A 480 20.71 0.26 -3.84
CA ALA A 480 20.73 -0.93 -3.00
C ALA A 480 20.63 -2.18 -3.88
N ILE A 481 21.65 -3.04 -3.83
CA ILE A 481 21.71 -4.26 -4.63
C ILE A 481 20.83 -5.32 -3.95
N LEU A 482 19.85 -5.83 -4.69
CA LEU A 482 18.92 -6.87 -4.25
C LEU A 482 19.34 -8.23 -4.83
N ALA A 483 19.15 -9.31 -4.05
CA ALA A 483 19.35 -10.70 -4.47
C ALA A 483 18.20 -11.21 -5.36
N CYS A 484 17.81 -10.42 -6.35
CA CYS A 484 16.81 -10.77 -7.35
C CYS A 484 17.15 -10.15 -8.71
N GLU A 485 16.62 -10.76 -9.77
CA GLU A 485 16.82 -10.37 -11.17
C GLU A 485 15.47 -10.32 -11.90
N HIS A 486 15.43 -9.65 -13.06
CA HIS A 486 14.27 -9.68 -13.94
C HIS A 486 14.43 -10.81 -14.96
N GLU A 487 13.38 -11.59 -15.21
CA GLU A 487 13.41 -12.78 -16.08
C GLU A 487 13.87 -12.48 -17.52
N ASP A 488 13.51 -11.31 -18.06
CA ASP A 488 13.95 -10.89 -19.39
C ASP A 488 15.42 -10.36 -19.43
N LEU A 489 16.09 -10.27 -18.26
CA LEU A 489 17.46 -9.76 -18.09
C LEU A 489 18.28 -10.69 -17.15
N PRO A 490 18.43 -11.99 -17.50
CA PRO A 490 19.05 -12.99 -16.62
C PRO A 490 20.53 -12.67 -16.37
N GLY A 491 20.97 -12.73 -15.10
CA GLY A 491 22.33 -12.39 -14.68
C GLY A 491 22.54 -10.91 -14.33
N ALA A 492 21.52 -10.06 -14.47
CA ALA A 492 21.54 -8.68 -13.98
C ALA A 492 20.80 -8.56 -12.64
N LEU A 493 21.54 -8.29 -11.56
CA LEU A 493 20.94 -8.04 -10.24
C LEU A 493 20.14 -6.74 -10.26
N LEU A 494 19.08 -6.64 -9.46
CA LEU A 494 18.28 -5.42 -9.38
C LEU A 494 18.85 -4.44 -8.35
N GLY A 495 19.18 -3.23 -8.79
CA GLY A 495 19.55 -2.09 -7.94
C GLY A 495 18.35 -1.18 -7.71
N ARG A 496 17.88 -1.03 -6.47
CA ARG A 496 16.81 -0.09 -6.11
C ARG A 496 17.38 1.27 -5.73
N ILE A 497 16.82 2.35 -6.26
CA ILE A 497 17.17 3.72 -5.85
C ILE A 497 16.70 3.96 -4.41
N VAL A 498 17.67 4.35 -3.57
CA VAL A 498 17.47 4.61 -2.14
C VAL A 498 18.28 5.82 -1.69
N TYR A 499 17.86 6.46 -0.61
CA TYR A 499 18.60 7.55 0.01
C TYR A 499 18.68 7.40 1.53
N ILE A 500 19.74 7.91 2.14
CA ILE A 500 19.95 7.84 3.60
C ILE A 500 20.20 9.27 4.09
N PRO A 501 19.22 9.90 4.77
CA PRO A 501 19.41 11.20 5.42
C PRO A 501 20.46 11.14 6.53
N ALA A 502 21.21 12.22 6.70
CA ALA A 502 22.23 12.33 7.76
C ALA A 502 21.63 12.16 9.17
N SER A 503 22.00 11.07 9.86
CA SER A 503 21.48 10.72 11.19
C SER A 503 22.44 11.11 12.31
N LYS A 504 22.03 12.05 13.17
CA LYS A 504 22.79 12.42 14.39
C LYS A 504 22.72 11.37 15.50
N ALA A 505 21.83 10.40 15.39
CA ALA A 505 21.60 9.36 16.40
C ALA A 505 22.25 8.01 16.05
N GLY A 506 22.96 7.90 14.92
CA GLY A 506 23.52 6.64 14.43
C GLY A 506 22.50 5.65 13.87
N VAL A 507 21.22 6.05 13.75
CA VAL A 507 20.14 5.25 13.17
C VAL A 507 19.94 5.70 11.73
N GLU A 508 20.53 4.98 10.77
CA GLU A 508 20.41 5.28 9.33
C GLU A 508 19.12 4.70 8.75
N HIS A 509 18.21 5.57 8.30
CA HIS A 509 16.91 5.19 7.77
C HIS A 509 16.93 5.16 6.22
N LEU A 510 16.73 4.00 5.60
CA LEU A 510 16.74 3.76 4.14
C LEU A 510 15.51 4.30 3.36
N HIS A 511 15.56 5.55 2.92
CA HIS A 511 14.69 6.19 1.92
C HIS A 511 14.53 5.33 0.65
N CYS A 512 13.35 5.26 0.03
CA CYS A 512 13.17 4.87 -1.37
C CYS A 512 12.99 6.14 -2.21
N GLY A 513 13.48 6.16 -3.44
CA GLY A 513 13.22 7.24 -4.38
C GLY A 513 13.26 6.73 -5.81
N TYR A 514 13.14 7.64 -6.77
CA TYR A 514 13.16 7.34 -8.19
C TYR A 514 14.12 8.28 -8.93
N MET A 515 14.45 7.95 -10.18
CA MET A 515 15.25 8.82 -11.05
C MET A 515 14.40 9.43 -12.15
N ARG A 516 14.41 10.76 -12.29
CA ARG A 516 13.95 11.43 -13.50
C ARG A 516 14.97 11.23 -14.61
N ILE A 517 14.53 10.78 -15.78
CA ILE A 517 15.35 10.71 -17.00
C ILE A 517 14.68 11.55 -18.09
N GLU A 518 15.39 12.55 -18.60
CA GLU A 518 14.96 13.38 -19.72
C GLU A 518 16.07 13.48 -20.79
N PRO A 519 15.76 13.30 -22.10
CA PRO A 519 14.48 12.82 -22.64
C PRO A 519 14.22 11.35 -22.26
N SER A 520 12.95 10.96 -22.20
CA SER A 520 12.59 9.55 -21.99
C SER A 520 13.15 8.66 -23.12
N PRO A 521 13.85 7.56 -22.80
CA PRO A 521 14.35 6.61 -23.80
C PRO A 521 13.20 5.90 -24.54
N THR A 522 12.10 5.62 -23.84
CA THR A 522 10.99 4.80 -24.34
C THR A 522 9.85 5.62 -24.95
N LEU A 523 9.77 6.92 -24.67
CA LEU A 523 8.75 7.83 -25.17
C LEU A 523 9.41 9.06 -25.80
N HIS A 524 9.36 9.18 -27.13
CA HIS A 524 9.88 10.35 -27.85
C HIS A 524 9.29 11.67 -27.31
N GLY A 525 10.07 12.39 -26.49
CA GLY A 525 9.68 13.65 -25.85
C GLY A 525 8.90 13.52 -24.53
N GLY A 526 8.92 12.36 -23.87
CA GLY A 526 8.34 12.15 -22.53
C GLY A 526 9.36 12.27 -21.39
N LYS A 527 8.90 12.13 -20.15
CA LYS A 527 9.74 11.90 -18.94
C LYS A 527 9.62 10.43 -18.52
N TYR A 528 10.70 9.85 -18.00
CA TYR A 528 10.75 8.47 -17.50
C TYR A 528 11.25 8.45 -16.06
N TRP A 529 10.72 7.52 -15.25
CA TRP A 529 10.82 7.55 -13.79
C TRP A 529 11.14 6.17 -13.16
N PRO A 530 12.22 5.47 -13.58
CA PRO A 530 12.58 4.19 -13.00
C PRO A 530 12.98 4.29 -11.51
N GLU A 531 12.61 3.26 -10.75
CA GLU A 531 13.10 3.02 -9.38
C GLU A 531 14.16 1.91 -9.32
N LEU A 532 14.13 0.99 -10.29
CA LEU A 532 14.92 -0.24 -10.31
C LEU A 532 15.77 -0.30 -11.57
N PHE A 533 17.08 -0.54 -11.41
CA PHE A 533 18.05 -0.58 -12.48
C PHE A 533 18.71 -1.97 -12.57
N PRO A 534 18.89 -2.54 -13.77
CA PRO A 534 19.65 -3.77 -13.97
C PRO A 534 21.15 -3.53 -13.76
N LEU A 535 21.75 -4.30 -12.86
CA LEU A 535 23.16 -4.28 -12.51
C LEU A 535 23.84 -5.52 -13.10
N TRP A 536 24.29 -5.40 -14.35
CA TRP A 536 25.14 -6.39 -15.00
C TRP A 536 26.47 -6.57 -14.26
N PRO A 537 27.15 -7.73 -14.42
CA PRO A 537 28.47 -7.98 -13.85
C PRO A 537 29.50 -6.89 -14.20
N ALA A 538 29.42 -6.28 -15.39
CA ALA A 538 30.28 -5.18 -15.79
C ALA A 538 30.13 -3.93 -14.90
N THR A 539 28.89 -3.52 -14.60
CA THR A 539 28.58 -2.43 -13.66
C THR A 539 29.11 -2.75 -12.27
N ILE A 540 28.85 -3.96 -11.77
CA ILE A 540 29.24 -4.40 -10.42
C ILE A 540 30.77 -4.47 -10.28
N GLU A 541 31.48 -4.97 -11.30
CA GLU A 541 32.94 -5.05 -11.29
C GLU A 541 33.57 -3.65 -11.32
N ARG A 542 33.09 -2.75 -12.19
CA ARG A 542 33.58 -1.36 -12.24
C ARG A 542 33.34 -0.64 -10.92
N CYS A 543 32.20 -0.86 -10.30
CA CYS A 543 31.86 -0.25 -9.02
C CYS A 543 32.41 -1.00 -7.79
N ARG A 544 33.15 -2.10 -7.96
CA ARG A 544 33.49 -3.07 -6.88
C ARG A 544 34.11 -2.44 -5.65
N GLU A 545 34.99 -1.45 -5.82
CA GLU A 545 35.65 -0.74 -4.71
C GLU A 545 34.75 0.26 -3.97
N HIS A 546 33.61 0.62 -4.56
CA HIS A 546 32.61 1.54 -3.99
C HIS A 546 31.40 0.83 -3.38
N ILE A 547 31.27 -0.48 -3.55
CA ILE A 547 30.19 -1.27 -2.93
C ILE A 547 30.48 -1.36 -1.43
N ALA A 548 29.59 -0.79 -0.63
CA ALA A 548 29.66 -0.81 0.83
C ALA A 548 28.51 -1.62 1.42
N LEU A 549 28.74 -2.35 2.51
CA LEU A 549 27.67 -2.98 3.26
C LEU A 549 27.14 -2.01 4.31
N LYS A 550 25.89 -1.53 4.16
CA LYS A 550 25.26 -0.63 5.14
C LYS A 550 24.22 -1.35 5.99
N THR A 551 24.30 -1.14 7.31
CA THR A 551 23.23 -1.50 8.25
C THR A 551 22.24 -0.35 8.30
N VAL A 552 20.98 -0.63 7.97
CA VAL A 552 19.92 0.38 7.84
C VAL A 552 18.64 -0.07 8.53
N TYR A 553 17.80 0.91 8.85
CA TYR A 553 16.49 0.73 9.46
C TYR A 553 15.41 1.05 8.44
N ILE A 554 14.61 0.05 8.09
CA ILE A 554 13.34 0.21 7.37
C ILE A 554 12.33 0.69 8.41
N SER A 555 11.84 1.92 8.28
CA SER A 555 10.87 2.48 9.22
C SER A 555 9.62 1.59 9.32
N HIS A 556 9.15 1.34 10.53
CA HIS A 556 7.79 0.83 10.73
C HIS A 556 6.79 1.78 10.04
N PRO A 557 5.64 1.28 9.55
CA PRO A 557 4.61 2.16 9.01
C PRO A 557 4.26 3.24 10.02
N GLU A 558 4.10 4.49 9.55
CA GLU A 558 3.69 5.59 10.43
C GLU A 558 2.39 5.20 11.15
N ARG A 559 2.23 5.63 12.41
CA ARG A 559 0.91 5.49 13.08
C ARG A 559 -0.10 6.15 12.18
N ALA A 560 -1.16 5.42 11.82
CA ALA A 560 -2.22 5.91 10.94
C ALA A 560 -2.59 7.35 11.34
N SER A 561 -2.22 8.31 10.49
CA SER A 561 -2.59 9.69 10.74
C SER A 561 -4.11 9.75 10.69
N THR A 562 -4.75 10.46 11.61
CA THR A 562 -6.21 10.62 11.65
C THR A 562 -6.77 11.46 10.47
N HIS A 563 -5.96 11.64 9.43
CA HIS A 563 -6.20 12.46 8.25
C HIS A 563 -5.85 11.71 6.96
N ALA A 564 -6.37 10.48 6.83
CA ALA A 564 -6.50 9.78 5.55
C ALA A 564 -7.57 10.45 4.67
N ALA A 565 -7.34 11.72 4.30
CA ALA A 565 -8.15 12.48 3.34
C ALA A 565 -7.39 13.73 2.87
N VAL A 566 -6.62 13.58 1.78
CA VAL A 566 -5.91 14.67 1.06
C VAL A 566 -4.79 15.30 1.89
N THR A 567 -3.53 15.22 1.45
CA THR A 567 -2.42 15.99 2.06
C THR A 567 -2.89 17.43 2.26
N PRO A 568 -2.74 18.04 3.44
CA PRO A 568 -3.37 19.35 3.69
C PRO A 568 -2.85 20.50 2.79
N ARG A 569 -1.74 20.25 2.06
CA ARG A 569 -1.13 21.06 0.98
C ARG A 569 -1.72 20.86 -0.42
N TRP A 570 -2.75 20.02 -0.60
CA TRP A 570 -3.47 19.81 -1.87
C TRP A 570 -4.87 20.47 -1.86
N GLN A 571 -5.33 20.93 -0.69
CA GLN A 571 -6.64 21.54 -0.53
C GLN A 571 -6.60 23.00 -0.99
N PRO A 572 -7.52 23.46 -1.84
CA PRO A 572 -7.54 24.86 -2.26
C PRO A 572 -7.84 25.78 -1.06
N HIS A 573 -7.09 26.87 -0.97
CA HIS A 573 -7.19 27.84 0.12
C HIS A 573 -8.17 28.96 -0.21
N LYS A 574 -8.97 29.39 0.78
CA LYS A 574 -9.91 30.53 0.65
C LYS A 574 -9.29 31.87 1.07
N THR A 575 -8.27 31.81 1.93
CA THR A 575 -7.46 32.92 2.44
C THR A 575 -6.15 32.34 2.97
N ILE A 576 -5.15 33.19 3.22
CA ILE A 576 -3.88 32.87 3.86
C ILE A 576 -3.75 33.69 5.15
N ASN A 577 -3.28 33.05 6.22
CA ASN A 577 -2.93 33.67 7.48
C ASN A 577 -1.40 33.60 7.68
N LEU A 578 -0.79 34.73 8.00
CA LEU A 578 0.64 34.80 8.36
C LEU A 578 0.77 34.80 9.89
N LEU A 579 1.78 34.08 10.38
CA LEU A 579 2.05 33.88 11.80
C LEU A 579 3.52 34.17 12.12
N LEU A 580 3.80 34.89 13.19
CA LEU A 580 5.17 35.03 13.72
C LEU A 580 5.40 33.98 14.81
N ARG A 581 6.46 33.17 14.69
CA ARG A 581 6.82 32.19 15.73
C ARG A 581 7.44 32.90 16.92
N SER A 582 7.20 32.39 18.14
CA SER A 582 7.85 32.87 19.36
C SER A 582 9.38 32.96 19.20
N LYS A 583 10.02 31.88 18.73
CA LYS A 583 11.47 31.86 18.45
C LYS A 583 11.96 32.97 17.52
N THR A 584 11.18 33.33 16.49
CA THR A 584 11.52 34.45 15.59
C THR A 584 11.39 35.80 16.31
N GLY A 585 10.31 35.99 17.08
CA GLY A 585 10.12 37.18 17.91
C GLY A 585 11.17 37.32 19.01
N ASP A 586 11.59 36.22 19.65
CA ASP A 586 12.64 36.20 20.67
C ASP A 586 14.01 36.50 20.07
N ALA A 587 14.31 36.01 18.86
CA ALA A 587 15.53 36.34 18.12
C ALA A 587 15.57 37.83 17.71
N LEU A 588 14.46 38.38 17.21
CA LEU A 588 14.34 39.81 16.89
C LEU A 588 14.47 40.67 18.15
N ARG A 589 13.87 40.26 19.28
CA ARG A 589 14.01 40.93 20.57
C ARG A 589 15.46 40.91 21.09
N ALA A 590 16.18 39.80 20.91
CA ALA A 590 17.60 39.72 21.23
C ALA A 590 18.48 40.63 20.34
N GLN A 591 17.98 41.03 19.17
CA GLN A 591 18.60 42.03 18.28
C GLN A 591 18.11 43.47 18.55
N GLY A 592 17.27 43.71 19.56
CA GLY A 592 16.76 45.03 19.93
C GLY A 592 15.43 45.43 19.29
N TYR A 593 14.72 44.52 18.60
CA TYR A 593 13.46 44.83 17.94
C TYR A 593 12.24 44.25 18.66
N THR A 594 11.22 45.08 18.88
CA THR A 594 9.88 44.62 19.23
C THR A 594 9.08 44.33 17.96
N ALA A 595 8.63 43.09 17.79
CA ALA A 595 7.92 42.63 16.61
C ALA A 595 6.42 42.43 16.88
N GLU A 596 5.57 43.14 16.16
CA GLU A 596 4.11 43.04 16.23
C GLU A 596 3.52 42.67 14.87
N LEU A 597 2.75 41.58 14.80
CA LEU A 597 2.08 41.12 13.58
C LEU A 597 0.56 41.36 13.68
N ARG A 598 0.07 42.32 12.92
CA ARG A 598 -1.36 42.60 12.73
C ARG A 598 -1.93 41.73 11.60
N ARG A 599 -3.08 41.12 11.88
CA ARG A 599 -3.87 40.30 10.95
C ARG A 599 -4.75 41.15 10.03
N PRO A 600 -5.29 40.56 8.94
CA PRO A 600 -6.31 41.19 8.10
C PRO A 600 -7.50 41.72 8.89
N ASP A 601 -8.11 42.79 8.38
CA ASP A 601 -9.35 43.38 8.86
C ASP A 601 -10.42 43.34 7.77
N GLU A 602 -11.63 43.84 8.08
CA GLU A 602 -12.77 43.81 7.15
C GLU A 602 -12.53 44.65 5.88
N ASP A 603 -11.71 45.70 5.96
CA ASP A 603 -11.37 46.57 4.83
C ASP A 603 -10.23 45.99 3.96
N HIS A 604 -9.31 45.20 4.56
CA HIS A 604 -8.14 44.62 3.90
C HIS A 604 -8.01 43.11 4.15
N PRO A 605 -8.94 42.27 3.63
CA PRO A 605 -9.08 40.86 4.01
C PRO A 605 -7.91 39.94 3.59
N SER A 606 -6.97 40.43 2.77
CA SER A 606 -5.75 39.70 2.38
C SER A 606 -4.44 40.34 2.84
N THR A 607 -4.49 41.43 3.61
CA THR A 607 -3.30 42.18 4.02
C THR A 607 -2.88 41.88 5.46
N HIS A 608 -1.60 41.65 5.70
CA HIS A 608 -1.01 41.55 7.03
C HIS A 608 0.06 42.62 7.19
N TRP A 609 0.24 43.13 8.41
CA TRP A 609 1.27 44.13 8.69
C TRP A 609 2.18 43.63 9.81
N LEU A 610 3.48 43.53 9.52
CA LEU A 610 4.51 43.31 10.51
C LEU A 610 5.20 44.64 10.81
N THR A 611 5.16 45.06 12.07
CA THR A 611 5.90 46.22 12.58
C THR A 611 7.08 45.74 13.42
N LEU A 612 8.28 46.19 13.09
CA LEU A 612 9.52 45.94 13.83
C LEU A 612 10.03 47.28 14.37
N SER A 613 9.83 47.51 15.67
CA SER A 613 10.24 48.75 16.34
C SER A 613 11.59 48.54 17.02
N GLY A 614 12.63 49.22 16.52
CA GLY A 614 13.94 49.35 17.18
C GLY A 614 14.10 50.74 17.82
N ASP A 615 15.27 51.00 18.42
CA ASP A 615 15.51 52.23 19.21
C ASP A 615 15.52 53.52 18.38
N ASP A 616 16.02 53.49 17.13
CA ASP A 616 16.18 54.67 16.26
C ASP A 616 15.30 54.66 15.00
N HIS A 617 14.62 53.55 14.71
CA HIS A 617 13.81 53.37 13.51
C HIS A 617 12.73 52.29 13.68
N THR A 618 11.66 52.39 12.88
CA THR A 618 10.62 51.37 12.76
C THR A 618 10.59 50.86 11.33
N ILE A 619 10.58 49.53 11.15
CA ILE A 619 10.40 48.89 9.84
C ILE A 619 8.97 48.35 9.78
N THR A 620 8.23 48.68 8.73
CA THR A 620 6.90 48.13 8.46
C THR A 620 6.93 47.29 7.18
N VAL A 621 6.32 46.11 7.25
CA VAL A 621 6.16 45.18 6.13
C VAL A 621 4.68 44.93 5.90
N GLU A 622 4.18 45.34 4.75
CA GLU A 622 2.79 45.14 4.33
C GLU A 622 2.73 43.95 3.36
N TYR A 623 2.31 42.79 3.85
CA TYR A 623 2.13 41.58 3.05
C TYR A 623 0.72 41.53 2.47
N ARG A 624 0.57 41.57 1.15
CA ARG A 624 -0.69 41.31 0.44
C ARG A 624 -0.63 39.95 -0.22
N HIS A 625 -1.68 39.15 -0.06
CA HIS A 625 -1.77 37.86 -0.75
C HIS A 625 -2.90 37.84 -1.80
N THR A 626 -2.65 37.11 -2.88
CA THR A 626 -3.60 36.88 -3.98
C THR A 626 -3.69 35.38 -4.24
N LEU A 627 -4.92 34.88 -4.41
CA LEU A 627 -5.23 33.48 -4.63
C LEU A 627 -5.80 33.28 -6.04
N GLU A 628 -5.06 32.58 -6.89
CA GLU A 628 -5.43 32.29 -8.27
C GLU A 628 -6.04 30.89 -8.41
N TYR A 629 -6.65 30.59 -9.58
CA TYR A 629 -7.15 29.26 -9.95
C TYR A 629 -8.05 28.59 -8.89
N HIS A 630 -9.05 29.32 -8.38
CA HIS A 630 -9.93 28.90 -7.29
C HIS A 630 -9.20 28.53 -5.98
N GLY A 631 -8.11 29.26 -5.67
CA GLY A 631 -7.34 29.04 -4.46
C GLY A 631 -6.35 27.89 -4.57
N ARG A 632 -5.81 27.64 -5.77
CA ARG A 632 -4.81 26.58 -6.02
C ARG A 632 -3.39 27.08 -6.22
N LYS A 633 -3.21 28.40 -6.28
CA LYS A 633 -1.91 29.05 -6.46
C LYS A 633 -1.90 30.35 -5.65
N LEU A 634 -0.79 30.62 -4.98
CA LEU A 634 -0.58 31.82 -4.16
C LEU A 634 0.46 32.73 -4.80
N LYS A 635 0.16 34.03 -4.78
CA LYS A 635 1.14 35.10 -4.90
C LYS A 635 1.13 35.90 -3.60
N VAL A 636 2.30 36.18 -3.03
CA VAL A 636 2.45 37.13 -1.93
C VAL A 636 3.36 38.27 -2.40
N GLU A 637 2.97 39.50 -2.11
CA GLU A 637 3.75 40.71 -2.32
C GLU A 637 3.96 41.37 -0.96
N ALA A 638 5.19 41.82 -0.65
CA ALA A 638 5.50 42.52 0.58
C ALA A 638 6.18 43.85 0.29
N ASP A 639 5.49 44.95 0.60
CA ASP A 639 6.06 46.30 0.55
C ASP A 639 6.77 46.59 1.88
N VAL A 640 8.05 46.98 1.81
CA VAL A 640 8.91 47.17 2.99
C VAL A 640 9.30 48.65 3.09
N LYS A 641 8.96 49.28 4.22
CA LYS A 641 9.21 50.71 4.47
C LYS A 641 9.90 50.88 5.82
N MET A 642 10.74 51.91 5.93
CA MET A 642 11.37 52.27 7.21
C MET A 642 11.10 53.75 7.54
N SER A 643 10.71 54.02 8.78
CA SER A 643 10.50 55.36 9.32
C SER A 643 11.43 55.63 10.50
N ARG A 644 11.67 56.91 10.80
CA ARG A 644 12.52 57.36 11.91
C ARG A 644 11.84 58.49 12.68
N PRO A 645 11.56 58.34 14.00
CA PRO A 645 10.84 59.35 14.78
C PRO A 645 11.49 60.75 14.83
N ALA A 646 12.79 60.84 14.52
CA ALA A 646 13.54 62.10 14.54
C ALA A 646 13.46 62.91 13.21
N LEU A 647 12.69 62.46 12.22
CA LEU A 647 12.66 63.00 10.85
C LEU A 647 11.22 63.21 10.32
N ASP A 648 10.32 63.67 11.17
CA ASP A 648 8.87 63.72 10.94
C ASP A 648 8.35 64.74 9.89
N GLU A 649 9.22 65.39 9.10
CA GLU A 649 8.78 66.32 8.03
C GLU A 649 9.33 66.03 6.61
N ALA A 650 10.19 65.00 6.39
CA ALA A 650 10.64 64.67 5.04
C ALA A 650 11.10 63.21 4.82
N GLY A 651 10.16 62.35 4.39
CA GLY A 651 10.45 61.12 3.65
C GLY A 651 10.73 59.86 4.47
N GLY A 652 9.86 58.85 4.31
CA GLY A 652 10.19 57.49 4.72
C GLY A 652 11.35 56.93 3.89
N ILE A 653 12.23 56.15 4.52
CA ILE A 653 13.38 55.56 3.86
C ILE A 653 12.90 54.33 3.10
N VAL A 654 13.02 54.39 1.77
CA VAL A 654 12.59 53.34 0.85
C VAL A 654 13.70 52.28 0.76
N GLY A 655 13.32 51.01 0.86
CA GLY A 655 14.26 49.89 0.69
C GLY A 655 14.61 49.65 -0.77
N ASP A 656 15.72 48.96 -1.01
CA ASP A 656 16.12 48.46 -2.32
C ASP A 656 16.20 46.92 -2.27
N PRO A 657 15.31 46.20 -3.00
CA PRO A 657 14.10 46.69 -3.64
C PRO A 657 13.02 47.12 -2.62
N SER A 658 12.12 48.02 -3.00
CA SER A 658 11.07 48.54 -2.10
C SER A 658 9.91 47.57 -1.86
N SER A 659 9.81 46.56 -2.71
CA SER A 659 8.80 45.51 -2.68
C SER A 659 9.44 44.20 -3.13
N VAL A 660 9.05 43.10 -2.50
CA VAL A 660 9.46 41.73 -2.87
C VAL A 660 8.24 40.86 -3.07
N SER A 661 8.34 39.83 -3.91
CA SER A 661 7.22 38.91 -4.14
C SER A 661 7.65 37.46 -4.23
N TRP A 662 6.71 36.59 -3.86
CA TRP A 662 6.80 35.14 -3.92
C TRP A 662 5.61 34.61 -4.73
N THR A 663 5.82 33.53 -5.46
CA THR A 663 4.76 32.78 -6.12
C THR A 663 4.98 31.31 -5.80
N ASP A 664 3.93 30.65 -5.33
CA ASP A 664 3.89 29.19 -5.15
C ASP A 664 3.96 28.53 -6.53
N SER A 665 4.93 27.63 -6.72
CA SER A 665 5.30 27.11 -8.05
C SER A 665 4.52 25.86 -8.45
N GLY A 666 3.98 25.14 -7.47
CA GLY A 666 3.25 23.89 -7.68
C GLY A 666 1.85 24.06 -8.27
N TYR A 667 1.55 23.32 -9.35
CA TYR A 667 0.22 23.27 -9.96
C TYR A 667 -0.78 22.35 -9.22
N LEU A 668 -0.26 21.50 -8.31
CA LEU A 668 -1.00 20.43 -7.63
C LEU A 668 -0.78 20.39 -6.11
N ILE A 669 0.41 20.78 -5.64
CA ILE A 669 0.83 20.73 -4.24
C ILE A 669 1.50 22.05 -3.90
N TRP A 670 1.18 22.61 -2.74
CA TRP A 670 1.73 23.88 -2.26
C TRP A 670 3.14 23.72 -1.66
N ASP A 671 4.05 24.65 -2.01
CA ASP A 671 5.45 24.61 -1.60
C ASP A 671 5.63 24.71 -0.07
N ARG A 672 6.56 23.91 0.50
CA ARG A 672 6.82 23.89 1.96
C ARG A 672 7.51 25.15 2.47
N SER A 673 8.29 25.81 1.60
CA SER A 673 8.98 27.06 1.87
C SER A 673 8.90 27.92 0.64
N LEU A 674 8.59 29.20 0.82
CA LEU A 674 8.87 30.22 -0.18
C LEU A 674 10.29 30.76 0.09
N ASP A 675 11.00 31.12 -0.97
CA ASP A 675 12.43 31.45 -0.91
C ASP A 675 12.71 32.72 -0.08
N THR A 676 13.96 32.93 0.34
CA THR A 676 14.32 34.11 1.14
C THR A 676 14.63 35.29 0.22
N LYS A 677 13.85 36.37 0.33
CA LYS A 677 14.11 37.64 -0.35
C LYS A 677 14.77 38.63 0.60
N GLU A 678 15.59 39.53 0.07
CA GLU A 678 16.30 40.54 0.86
C GLU A 678 15.86 41.94 0.45
N VAL A 679 15.66 42.82 1.43
CA VAL A 679 15.46 44.26 1.22
C VAL A 679 16.52 45.02 2.01
N ALA A 680 17.31 45.85 1.32
CA ALA A 680 18.36 46.64 1.93
C ALA A 680 17.95 48.09 2.14
N PHE A 681 18.39 48.68 3.25
CA PHE A 681 18.27 50.08 3.57
C PHE A 681 19.64 50.69 3.81
N THR A 682 19.90 51.83 3.17
CA THR A 682 21.15 52.60 3.34
C THR A 682 20.96 53.69 4.38
N LEU A 683 21.65 53.57 5.51
CA LEU A 683 21.55 54.44 6.69
C LEU A 683 22.90 55.14 6.94
N ALA A 684 23.15 56.23 6.21
CA ALA A 684 24.43 56.94 6.17
C ALA A 684 25.61 55.99 5.83
N THR A 685 26.35 55.52 6.83
CA THR A 685 27.51 54.60 6.67
C THR A 685 27.19 53.13 7.01
N LYS A 686 25.94 52.81 7.33
CA LYS A 686 25.48 51.45 7.66
C LYS A 686 24.49 50.96 6.61
N LYS A 687 24.59 49.67 6.24
CA LYS A 687 23.60 48.95 5.44
C LYS A 687 22.83 48.02 6.37
N LEU A 688 21.51 48.18 6.45
CA LEU A 688 20.62 47.27 7.17
C LEU A 688 19.88 46.43 6.15
N THR A 689 19.94 45.10 6.25
CA THR A 689 19.28 44.18 5.33
C THR A 689 18.25 43.37 6.09
N VAL A 690 16.98 43.45 5.66
CA VAL A 690 15.89 42.64 6.17
C VAL A 690 15.71 41.45 5.23
N LYS A 691 15.87 40.24 5.74
CA LYS A 691 15.61 39.00 5.02
C LYS A 691 14.21 38.50 5.38
N LEU A 692 13.37 38.28 4.36
CA LEU A 692 11.98 37.86 4.49
C LEU A 692 11.78 36.52 3.78
N GLY A 693 11.07 35.60 4.42
CA GLY A 693 10.68 34.32 3.83
C GLY A 693 9.47 33.72 4.53
N MET A 694 8.95 32.62 4.00
CA MET A 694 7.75 31.96 4.55
C MET A 694 7.89 30.45 4.59
N TYR A 695 7.48 29.84 5.70
CA TYR A 695 7.40 28.38 5.86
C TYR A 695 5.95 27.95 6.01
N TRP A 696 5.54 26.90 5.32
CA TRP A 696 4.22 26.31 5.50
C TRP A 696 4.06 25.78 6.93
N ALA A 697 2.96 26.15 7.59
CA ALA A 697 2.67 25.77 8.98
C ALA A 697 1.52 24.77 9.09
N ALA A 698 0.43 25.04 8.38
CA ALA A 698 -0.82 24.29 8.32
C ALA A 698 -1.62 24.78 7.10
N PRO A 699 -2.77 24.15 6.72
CA PRO A 699 -3.63 24.67 5.64
C PRO A 699 -3.95 26.15 5.85
N SER A 700 -3.80 26.96 4.81
CA SER A 700 -3.99 28.42 4.89
C SER A 700 -3.12 29.15 5.92
N HIS A 701 -2.03 28.57 6.44
CA HIS A 701 -1.17 29.21 7.45
C HIS A 701 0.32 29.10 7.11
N TYR A 702 1.02 30.24 7.15
CA TYR A 702 2.47 30.32 6.96
C TYR A 702 3.15 30.99 8.16
N PHE A 703 4.29 30.46 8.57
CA PHE A 703 5.19 31.13 9.50
C PHE A 703 6.11 32.10 8.76
N LEU A 704 6.15 33.35 9.22
CA LEU A 704 7.12 34.34 8.78
C LEU A 704 8.52 33.99 9.26
N ARG A 705 9.48 33.97 8.33
CA ARG A 705 10.91 34.08 8.59
C ARG A 705 11.31 35.53 8.40
N VAL A 706 11.93 36.12 9.43
CA VAL A 706 12.40 37.49 9.42
C VAL A 706 13.73 37.54 10.15
N ASP A 707 14.81 37.85 9.43
CA ASP A 707 16.15 38.00 9.96
C ASP A 707 16.67 39.41 9.60
N ILE A 708 17.22 40.17 10.56
CA ILE A 708 17.84 41.48 10.30
C ILE A 708 19.36 41.34 10.37
N VAL A 709 20.06 41.87 9.36
CA VAL A 709 21.52 41.84 9.24
C VAL A 709 22.06 43.26 9.07
N ASN A 710 22.96 43.67 9.97
CA ASN A 710 23.63 44.98 9.92
C ASN A 710 25.05 44.83 9.35
N GLY A 711 25.40 45.68 8.39
CA GLY A 711 26.74 45.81 7.82
C GLY A 711 27.22 47.26 7.75
N THR A 712 28.51 47.47 7.59
CA THR A 712 29.14 48.79 7.40
C THR A 712 29.57 48.98 5.94
N ILE A 713 29.31 50.17 5.39
CA ILE A 713 29.69 50.53 4.02
C ILE A 713 31.12 51.11 4.06
N PRO A 714 32.06 50.63 3.23
CA PRO A 714 33.39 51.25 3.10
C PRO A 714 33.28 52.69 2.58
N VAL A 715 34.06 53.61 3.15
CA VAL A 715 34.08 55.01 2.73
C VAL A 715 35.24 55.22 1.75
N GLU A 716 34.92 55.41 0.47
CA GLU A 716 35.89 55.91 -0.52
C GLU A 716 35.83 57.43 -0.64
N SER A 717 37.00 58.07 -0.74
CA SER A 717 37.17 59.52 -0.75
C SER A 717 36.95 60.14 -2.13
N SER A 718 36.22 61.26 -2.18
CA SER A 718 35.75 61.90 -3.41
C SER A 718 36.64 63.06 -3.91
N THR A 719 36.85 63.10 -5.24
CA THR A 719 37.16 64.27 -6.10
C THR A 719 37.16 63.79 -7.57
N SER A 720 36.64 64.46 -8.61
CA SER A 720 36.14 65.84 -8.80
C SER A 720 35.04 65.90 -9.89
N LEU A 721 34.35 67.05 -10.03
CA LEU A 721 33.35 67.31 -11.08
C LEU A 721 33.95 67.59 -12.47
N GLU A 722 33.19 67.36 -13.55
CA GLU A 722 32.80 68.42 -14.50
C GLU A 722 31.53 68.08 -15.35
N LEU A 723 30.90 69.14 -15.90
CA LEU A 723 29.68 69.19 -16.72
C LEU A 723 30.04 69.18 -18.23
N ALA A 724 29.19 68.94 -19.25
CA ALA A 724 27.83 68.40 -19.38
C ALA A 724 27.52 68.09 -20.87
N HIS A 725 26.41 67.37 -21.12
CA HIS A 725 25.65 67.25 -22.40
C HIS A 725 26.30 66.64 -23.66
N GLY A 726 25.61 65.63 -24.24
CA GLY A 726 25.43 65.59 -25.71
C GLY A 726 25.34 64.21 -26.40
N THR A 727 24.12 63.69 -26.56
CA THR A 727 23.63 62.90 -27.72
C THR A 727 24.34 61.61 -28.22
N GLU A 728 23.56 60.51 -28.16
CA GLU A 728 23.27 59.52 -29.23
C GLU A 728 24.32 58.56 -29.83
N ALA A 729 23.78 57.35 -30.08
CA ALA A 729 24.08 56.37 -31.14
C ALA A 729 25.24 55.35 -31.00
N GLU A 730 24.83 54.08 -31.09
CA GLU A 730 25.39 52.93 -31.84
C GLU A 730 26.92 52.79 -32.04
N GLY A 731 27.47 51.61 -31.71
CA GLY A 731 28.83 51.28 -32.14
C GLY A 731 29.42 49.95 -31.62
N THR A 732 29.14 48.88 -32.34
CA THR A 732 29.80 47.56 -32.36
C THR A 732 31.32 47.47 -32.06
N GLY A 733 31.69 46.36 -31.40
CA GLY A 733 32.99 45.66 -31.56
C GLY A 733 34.04 45.93 -30.47
N ALA A 734 34.95 45.04 -30.06
CA ALA A 734 35.21 43.59 -30.21
C ALA A 734 36.74 43.42 -30.06
N GLY A 735 37.20 42.41 -29.30
CA GLY A 735 38.64 42.09 -29.09
C GLY A 735 39.36 43.08 -28.15
N GLY A 736 40.39 42.69 -27.41
CA GLY A 736 41.03 41.39 -27.16
C GLY A 736 41.89 41.56 -25.88
N GLU A 737 42.07 40.54 -25.05
CA GLU A 737 43.17 39.55 -25.12
C GLU A 737 44.58 40.14 -24.89
N GLY A 738 45.39 39.42 -24.11
CA GLY A 738 46.70 39.83 -23.58
C GLY A 738 46.67 39.80 -22.04
N ASP A 739 47.07 38.73 -21.36
CA ASP A 739 48.45 38.21 -21.21
C ASP A 739 49.33 39.21 -20.42
N GLU A 740 50.22 38.83 -19.50
CA GLU A 740 50.75 37.51 -19.11
C GLU A 740 51.49 37.63 -17.76
N GLN A 741 51.93 36.48 -17.20
CA GLN A 741 53.06 36.32 -16.25
C GLN A 741 52.92 36.98 -14.83
N ASP A 742 52.98 36.23 -13.71
CA ASP A 742 54.03 35.34 -13.17
C ASP A 742 55.11 36.10 -12.34
N ILE A 743 55.83 35.38 -11.47
CA ILE A 743 56.91 35.78 -10.53
C ILE A 743 56.60 36.91 -9.51
N GLY A 744 56.82 36.77 -8.20
CA GLY A 744 57.37 35.67 -7.38
C GLY A 744 58.28 36.19 -6.25
N ALA A 745 58.27 35.55 -5.07
CA ALA A 745 59.20 35.79 -3.93
C ALA A 745 59.09 37.19 -3.22
N GLU A 746 59.44 37.41 -1.94
CA GLU A 746 59.86 36.54 -0.81
C GLU A 746 59.77 37.30 0.56
N VAL A 747 59.71 36.54 1.68
CA VAL A 747 60.36 36.78 3.01
C VAL A 747 59.98 37.98 3.92
N GLY A 748 59.84 37.68 5.24
CA GLY A 748 59.94 38.61 6.38
C GLY A 748 58.68 38.64 7.27
N ALA A 749 58.45 37.83 8.31
CA ALA A 749 59.30 37.21 9.35
C ALA A 749 59.84 38.16 10.45
N SER A 750 59.10 38.29 11.57
CA SER A 750 59.57 38.19 12.98
C SER A 750 58.41 38.50 13.97
N GLU A 751 58.03 37.56 14.85
CA GLU A 751 58.33 37.51 16.32
C GLU A 751 57.54 38.53 17.17
N GLY A 752 56.97 38.23 18.35
CA GLY A 752 56.83 37.01 19.17
C GLY A 752 56.11 37.41 20.48
N GLY A 753 55.68 36.54 21.41
CA GLY A 753 55.66 35.09 21.48
C GLY A 753 55.28 34.58 22.90
N VAL A 754 55.13 33.26 23.04
CA VAL A 754 55.37 32.43 24.24
C VAL A 754 54.50 32.62 25.51
N LEU A 755 53.81 31.53 25.90
CA LEU A 755 54.08 30.78 27.16
C LEU A 755 53.36 29.41 27.18
N GLN A 756 54.14 28.32 27.27
CA GLN A 756 53.75 27.02 27.86
C GLN A 756 54.41 26.91 29.26
N PRO A 757 54.13 25.86 30.07
CA PRO A 757 54.89 24.60 29.95
C PRO A 757 54.10 23.28 30.20
N ASP A 758 54.53 22.22 29.49
CA ASP A 758 54.95 20.87 29.98
C ASP A 758 54.05 20.03 30.94
N ASP A 759 54.11 18.70 31.03
CA ASP A 759 54.76 17.61 30.25
C ASP A 759 54.04 16.27 30.58
N GLY A 760 54.31 15.18 29.85
CA GLY A 760 53.97 13.83 30.36
C GLY A 760 53.72 12.71 29.34
N ALA A 761 54.80 12.09 28.83
CA ALA A 761 54.72 10.89 28.00
C ALA A 761 54.79 9.57 28.81
N LEU A 762 54.24 8.47 28.28
CA LEU A 762 54.88 7.13 28.20
C LEU A 762 53.99 6.07 27.50
N LEU A 763 54.65 5.10 26.85
CA LEU A 763 54.06 3.92 26.16
C LEU A 763 54.17 2.66 27.07
N PRO A 764 54.10 1.39 26.58
CA PRO A 764 52.88 0.59 26.45
C PRO A 764 52.94 -0.79 27.16
N MET A 765 51.96 -1.67 26.86
CA MET A 765 51.97 -3.16 26.92
C MET A 765 51.51 -3.95 28.19
N GLN A 766 50.87 -5.10 27.85
CA GLN A 766 50.90 -6.45 28.45
C GLN A 766 49.76 -6.99 29.38
N HIS A 767 49.19 -8.09 28.87
CA HIS A 767 48.43 -9.23 29.43
C HIS A 767 48.37 -9.45 30.96
N SER A 768 47.21 -9.93 31.47
CA SER A 768 47.03 -11.38 31.78
C SER A 768 45.64 -11.77 32.32
N ASP A 769 45.17 -12.93 31.85
CA ASP A 769 44.29 -13.98 32.40
C ASP A 769 43.28 -13.74 33.55
N GLY A 770 42.07 -14.32 33.38
CA GLY A 770 41.07 -14.55 34.44
C GLY A 770 39.87 -15.37 33.95
N THR A 771 39.75 -16.64 34.36
CA THR A 771 38.80 -17.64 33.83
C THR A 771 37.59 -17.88 34.77
N ILE A 772 36.56 -18.62 34.30
CA ILE A 772 35.46 -19.30 35.07
C ILE A 772 34.30 -18.37 35.51
N SER A 773 33.02 -18.78 35.61
CA SER A 773 32.15 -19.79 34.92
C SER A 773 30.71 -19.72 35.49
N SER A 774 29.72 -20.09 34.68
CA SER A 774 28.44 -20.74 35.05
C SER A 774 27.30 -20.02 35.81
N ARG A 775 26.09 -20.26 35.25
CA ARG A 775 24.79 -20.57 35.89
C ARG A 775 23.98 -19.49 36.65
N SER A 776 22.87 -19.12 36.01
CA SER A 776 21.48 -19.41 36.40
C SER A 776 21.17 -19.76 37.87
N LEU A 777 20.23 -19.04 38.49
CA LEU A 777 18.97 -19.62 39.02
C LEU A 777 17.94 -18.56 39.47
N GLU A 778 16.70 -19.02 39.61
CA GLU A 778 15.48 -18.25 39.90
C GLU A 778 15.28 -18.01 41.42
N VAL A 779 14.62 -16.89 41.78
CA VAL A 779 13.76 -16.73 42.99
C VAL A 779 12.70 -15.68 42.59
N ARG A 780 11.39 -15.92 42.50
CA ARG A 780 10.35 -16.50 43.39
C ARG A 780 9.79 -15.52 44.44
N GLU A 781 8.49 -15.63 44.68
CA GLU A 781 7.59 -14.63 45.30
C GLU A 781 7.74 -14.44 46.81
N GLY A 782 7.18 -13.33 47.33
CA GLY A 782 6.90 -13.12 48.75
C GLY A 782 5.83 -12.04 48.97
N GLU A 783 4.70 -12.42 49.54
CA GLU A 783 3.67 -11.48 50.05
C GLU A 783 4.11 -10.85 51.39
N GLU A 784 3.64 -9.64 51.71
CA GLU A 784 3.33 -9.30 53.10
C GLU A 784 2.20 -8.25 53.24
N ARG A 785 1.49 -8.33 54.36
CA ARG A 785 0.35 -7.46 54.80
C ARG A 785 0.95 -6.32 55.65
N GLY A 786 0.30 -5.21 56.00
CA GLY A 786 -1.09 -4.74 55.97
C GLY A 786 -1.28 -3.70 57.10
N ALA A 787 -2.49 -3.13 57.25
CA ALA A 787 -2.90 -2.12 58.24
C ALA A 787 -2.33 -0.69 58.07
N ASP A 788 -2.94 0.40 58.55
CA ASP A 788 -4.35 0.82 58.77
C ASP A 788 -4.26 2.25 59.37
N THR A 789 -4.94 3.26 58.82
CA THR A 789 -5.29 4.49 59.57
C THR A 789 -6.46 5.26 58.92
N GLU A 790 -7.49 5.50 59.73
CA GLU A 790 -8.69 6.34 59.52
C GLU A 790 -8.96 7.08 60.86
N PRO A 791 -9.91 8.02 60.98
CA PRO A 791 -10.32 9.11 60.07
C PRO A 791 -10.46 10.45 60.88
N ASP A 792 -11.20 11.44 60.36
CA ASP A 792 -12.05 12.45 61.08
C ASP A 792 -12.63 13.44 60.00
N GLU A 793 -13.94 13.40 59.68
CA GLU A 793 -15.05 14.27 60.19
C GLU A 793 -15.11 15.70 59.56
N GLU A 794 -16.25 16.28 59.13
CA GLU A 794 -17.66 15.84 58.91
C GLU A 794 -18.48 16.94 58.13
N VAL A 795 -19.75 16.68 57.73
CA VAL A 795 -20.88 17.65 57.49
C VAL A 795 -20.81 18.61 56.26
N ASP A 796 -21.83 18.81 55.39
CA ASP A 796 -23.17 18.21 55.19
C ASP A 796 -23.73 18.56 53.78
N GLY A 797 -24.83 17.90 53.32
CA GLY A 797 -25.65 18.46 52.22
C GLY A 797 -26.47 17.49 51.33
N GLU A 798 -27.59 16.96 51.82
CA GLU A 798 -28.46 16.02 51.07
C GLU A 798 -29.17 16.58 49.81
N ARG A 799 -29.26 15.75 48.75
CA ARG A 799 -30.57 15.36 48.17
C ARG A 799 -30.57 14.16 47.17
N GLY A 800 -31.07 13.01 47.65
CA GLY A 800 -32.10 12.19 46.99
C GLY A 800 -31.81 11.34 45.72
N GLY A 801 -32.02 10.01 45.85
CA GLY A 801 -32.80 9.26 44.85
C GLY A 801 -32.16 8.06 44.14
N ARG A 802 -32.37 6.85 44.68
CA ARG A 802 -32.07 5.53 44.07
C ARG A 802 -32.66 5.33 42.66
N CYS A 803 -31.96 4.61 41.77
CA CYS A 803 -32.31 3.22 41.39
C CYS A 803 -31.45 2.60 40.24
N ILE A 804 -30.79 1.48 40.55
CA ILE A 804 -30.76 0.19 39.83
C ILE A 804 -30.89 0.17 38.28
N GLY A 805 -29.79 -0.24 37.63
CA GLY A 805 -29.77 -1.34 36.64
C GLY A 805 -30.27 -1.09 35.20
N LEU A 806 -29.34 -0.86 34.26
CA LEU A 806 -29.55 -1.08 32.81
C LEU A 806 -28.21 -1.12 32.04
N THR A 807 -27.55 -2.28 31.98
CA THR A 807 -26.32 -2.50 31.20
C THR A 807 -26.40 -3.62 30.16
N ASP A 808 -27.57 -4.27 30.00
CA ASP A 808 -27.79 -5.36 29.03
C ASP A 808 -28.63 -4.92 27.80
N ARG A 809 -28.54 -3.65 27.37
CA ARG A 809 -29.27 -3.14 26.19
C ARG A 809 -28.52 -2.20 25.24
N ILE A 810 -27.30 -1.77 25.56
CA ILE A 810 -26.54 -0.85 24.70
C ILE A 810 -25.57 -1.61 23.76
N THR A 811 -25.24 -2.85 24.09
CA THR A 811 -24.41 -3.75 23.27
C THR A 811 -25.17 -4.45 22.14
N GLU A 812 -26.50 -4.59 22.21
CA GLU A 812 -27.30 -5.13 21.09
C GLU A 812 -27.59 -4.08 20.01
N ASP A 813 -27.80 -2.80 20.36
CA ASP A 813 -28.13 -1.77 19.36
C ASP A 813 -26.91 -1.37 18.50
N LEU A 814 -25.72 -1.25 19.09
CA LEU A 814 -24.47 -0.93 18.36
C LEU A 814 -24.01 -2.04 17.40
N MET A 815 -24.42 -3.29 17.59
CA MET A 815 -24.17 -4.37 16.63
C MET A 815 -25.26 -4.51 15.56
N ASN A 816 -26.50 -4.07 15.84
CA ASN A 816 -27.58 -4.08 14.86
C ASN A 816 -27.57 -2.85 13.91
N GLU A 817 -26.92 -1.74 14.28
CA GLU A 817 -26.76 -0.59 13.36
C GLU A 817 -25.76 -0.85 12.22
N CYS A 818 -24.87 -1.84 12.32
CA CYS A 818 -24.05 -2.29 11.19
C CYS A 818 -24.84 -2.98 10.07
N ASP A 819 -26.08 -3.43 10.34
CA ASP A 819 -26.86 -4.27 9.42
C ASP A 819 -27.98 -3.48 8.67
N ARG A 820 -28.07 -2.15 8.85
CA ARG A 820 -29.07 -1.30 8.17
C ARG A 820 -28.60 0.13 7.87
N SER A 821 -27.99 0.35 6.70
CA SER A 821 -27.91 1.67 6.05
C SER A 821 -27.73 1.59 4.52
N PHE A 822 -28.87 1.44 3.85
CA PHE A 822 -29.37 2.06 2.60
C PHE A 822 -28.44 2.51 1.44
N PRO A 823 -28.92 2.42 0.18
CA PRO A 823 -28.11 2.61 -1.02
C PRO A 823 -28.21 4.03 -1.63
N TRP A 824 -27.12 4.54 -2.20
CA TRP A 824 -27.16 5.64 -3.17
C TRP A 824 -26.07 5.54 -4.25
N ASP A 825 -26.50 5.43 -5.50
CA ASP A 825 -25.77 5.96 -6.66
C ASP A 825 -25.57 7.46 -6.50
N LEU A 826 -24.32 7.94 -6.42
CA LEU A 826 -23.94 9.27 -6.93
C LEU A 826 -22.42 9.52 -7.03
N ASN A 827 -21.69 8.71 -7.81
CA ASN A 827 -20.45 9.20 -8.45
C ASN A 827 -19.96 8.44 -9.71
N LEU A 828 -20.85 7.79 -10.47
CA LEU A 828 -20.45 7.01 -11.65
C LEU A 828 -19.97 7.85 -12.88
N ASN A 829 -20.00 9.18 -12.82
CA ASN A 829 -19.75 10.05 -13.99
C ASN A 829 -18.33 10.64 -14.11
N CYS A 830 -17.42 10.43 -13.16
CA CYS A 830 -16.02 10.91 -13.28
C CYS A 830 -15.02 9.79 -13.66
N MET A 831 -15.29 8.53 -13.32
CA MET A 831 -14.42 7.38 -13.67
C MET A 831 -14.58 6.92 -15.14
N PHE A 832 -15.70 7.25 -15.79
CA PHE A 832 -15.96 6.79 -17.16
C PHE A 832 -15.19 7.56 -18.25
N VAL A 833 -14.70 8.76 -17.96
CA VAL A 833 -13.98 9.61 -18.93
C VAL A 833 -12.53 9.14 -19.14
N PHE A 834 -11.86 8.63 -18.10
CA PHE A 834 -10.48 8.13 -18.23
C PHE A 834 -10.38 6.77 -18.94
N ARG A 835 -11.35 5.85 -18.75
CA ARG A 835 -11.36 4.56 -19.47
C ARG A 835 -11.60 4.69 -20.98
N GLN A 836 -12.11 5.81 -21.49
CA GLN A 836 -12.28 6.02 -22.94
C GLN A 836 -11.04 6.59 -23.65
N LEU A 837 -10.08 7.18 -22.93
CA LEU A 837 -8.86 7.77 -23.53
C LEU A 837 -7.71 6.77 -23.73
N LEU A 838 -7.73 5.62 -23.03
CA LEU A 838 -6.73 4.55 -23.21
C LEU A 838 -7.10 3.51 -24.28
N SER A 839 -8.33 3.55 -24.82
CA SER A 839 -8.80 2.62 -25.86
C SER A 839 -8.42 3.02 -27.29
N THR A 840 -7.85 4.22 -27.50
CA THR A 840 -7.59 4.80 -28.84
C THR A 840 -6.11 4.99 -29.19
N ARG A 841 -5.16 4.46 -28.40
CA ARG A 841 -3.71 4.51 -28.68
C ARG A 841 -3.05 3.20 -29.14
N LYS A 842 -3.83 2.21 -29.58
CA LYS A 842 -3.32 1.01 -30.30
C LYS A 842 -3.88 0.89 -31.72
N LEU A 843 -3.53 1.84 -32.59
CA LEU A 843 -3.78 1.74 -34.04
C LEU A 843 -2.95 2.76 -34.87
N ALA A 844 -1.63 2.78 -34.69
CA ALA A 844 -0.71 3.58 -35.52
C ALA A 844 0.76 3.08 -35.48
N SER A 845 1.05 1.91 -36.06
CA SER A 845 2.43 1.49 -36.41
C SER A 845 2.46 0.30 -37.38
N HIS A 846 2.00 0.52 -38.61
CA HIS A 846 2.29 -0.35 -39.76
C HIS A 846 2.51 0.53 -41.01
N VAL A 847 3.68 1.16 -41.03
CA VAL A 847 4.63 1.13 -42.15
C VAL A 847 5.95 0.65 -41.55
#